data_AF-A0A0G0UID4-F1
#
_entry.id   AF-A0A0G0UID4-F1
#
_cell.length_a   1.000
_cell.length_b   1.000
_cell.length_c   1.000
_cell.angle_alpha   90.00
_cell.angle_beta   90.00
_cell.angle_gamma   90.00
#
_symmetry.space_group_name_H-M   'P 1'
#
loop_
_entity.id
_entity.type
_entity.pdbx_description
1 polymer ?
#
loop_
_entity_poly.entity_id
_entity_poly.type
_entity_poly.pdbx_seq_one_letter_code
_entity_poly.pdbx_strand_id
1 'polypeptide(L)'
;MKRSFVAFCFFMILECLTVCHPMFQTQEEENLSHSLNISSDQGGGDESVLHLPFAKDDTILCTQGAYGSYSHNYTSTKKDLDFDTSNSVDEEIYAPATGMAYVHTESATSGFGYHVNIDLGDGTYVVLGHFKEIFIGNESEVAAGELLGYEGCTGSCSGDHVHIGLHAGDATLKAEYGESIDVSYYSQDTTNKGEFENIASIDFICGVGDENGTEGHWYRSALPVTLWHPNGTLVKTPNSTAVYLLENGEAKWFVTQDIFWSYEYSFSNTVLISDEELSCYARGTDINKETFMDAVSDPDGKLWFIVGSATASDRYRIRVKTTAWDAVLASWGLMYTSSDPPQVVQNPNPYLTDWPVEDGYLHFRDGSILKEESHSDVYVISDQVALPVRDWETYLLLGLYDLEVLVVPDGSVLNVQEQVGSCSSGMWCLDREAVTTCGGGLELGTGEEGGSGDGEVIKEETPSPFPCTDTDVDGFCNTGTDGEDCWDKNASVYPGAEEICGNGIDEDCSGTDALCNSLEIDTDGDGVSDAKDNCPFHDNPEQDDTDADGLGDACDAEIFTPVPTFVSEDETENEHEEPNTDSSVLHVSWTAPFSEIMNLITISGEYRFANGSYGFTWRELLSTLSEPLIDYEITGVSLGDQFRFSIEFVNEYAQTSWSCIGPYPPGSLQGTPEADVDNLPLMVEMTDDPISDGCGLIVEIL
;
A
#
# COMPACT_ATOMS: atom_id res chain seq x y z
N MET A 1 -23.86 -54.62 37.33
CA MET A 1 -23.53 -56.07 37.31
C MET A 1 -22.77 -56.35 36.03
N LYS A 2 -21.58 -56.95 36.16
CA LYS A 2 -20.63 -57.25 35.09
C LYS A 2 -21.21 -58.13 33.98
N ARG A 3 -20.68 -57.92 32.76
CA ARG A 3 -20.29 -58.91 31.74
C ARG A 3 -21.35 -59.88 31.22
N SER A 4 -21.51 -59.90 29.90
CA SER A 4 -21.06 -60.99 29.01
C SER A 4 -21.73 -60.82 27.65
N PHE A 5 -20.96 -60.85 26.56
CA PHE A 5 -21.12 -61.79 25.43
C PHE A 5 -20.31 -61.28 24.23
N VAL A 6 -19.09 -61.80 24.10
CA VAL A 6 -18.42 -61.98 22.81
C VAL A 6 -18.71 -63.41 22.40
N ALA A 7 -19.34 -63.60 21.25
CA ALA A 7 -19.15 -64.77 20.38
C ALA A 7 -20.06 -64.73 19.14
N PHE A 8 -19.41 -64.77 17.98
CA PHE A 8 -19.88 -65.33 16.70
C PHE A 8 -20.93 -64.54 15.89
N CYS A 9 -20.50 -63.94 14.79
CA CYS A 9 -20.83 -64.46 13.46
C CYS A 9 -19.99 -63.79 12.36
N PHE A 10 -19.04 -64.56 11.84
CA PHE A 10 -18.43 -64.43 10.51
C PHE A 10 -19.40 -65.05 9.48
N PHE A 11 -19.46 -64.48 8.27
CA PHE A 11 -20.09 -64.94 7.01
C PHE A 11 -21.42 -64.31 6.53
N MET A 12 -21.37 -63.89 5.25
CA MET A 12 -22.37 -63.24 4.37
C MET A 12 -22.47 -61.72 4.59
N ILE A 13 -22.26 -60.83 3.61
CA ILE A 13 -22.66 -60.86 2.20
C ILE A 13 -21.64 -60.08 1.36
N LEU A 14 -21.13 -60.73 0.31
CA LEU A 14 -20.44 -60.15 -0.84
C LEU A 14 -21.47 -60.00 -1.97
N GLU A 15 -21.36 -58.91 -2.74
CA GLU A 15 -21.95 -58.67 -4.08
C GLU A 15 -23.47 -58.53 -4.22
N CYS A 16 -23.93 -57.30 -4.49
CA CYS A 16 -24.27 -56.84 -5.86
C CYS A 16 -25.00 -55.50 -5.77
N LEU A 17 -24.40 -54.41 -6.25
CA LEU A 17 -25.05 -53.27 -6.92
C LEU A 17 -23.95 -52.32 -7.41
N THR A 18 -23.52 -52.59 -8.64
CA THR A 18 -22.96 -51.64 -9.61
C THR A 18 -23.90 -50.44 -9.80
N VAL A 19 -23.36 -49.22 -9.79
CA VAL A 19 -23.41 -48.16 -10.85
C VAL A 19 -23.02 -46.79 -10.24
N CYS A 20 -22.21 -46.02 -10.99
CA CYS A 20 -21.66 -44.66 -10.76
C CYS A 20 -20.34 -44.57 -9.97
N HIS A 21 -19.23 -44.55 -10.72
CA HIS A 21 -18.01 -43.78 -10.43
C HIS A 21 -18.04 -42.52 -11.30
N PRO A 22 -17.44 -41.42 -10.84
CA PRO A 22 -16.23 -40.97 -11.53
C PRO A 22 -15.02 -41.02 -10.59
N MET A 23 -13.90 -41.50 -11.14
CA MET A 23 -12.57 -41.25 -10.63
C MET A 23 -12.24 -39.78 -10.92
N PHE A 24 -11.86 -39.02 -9.90
CA PHE A 24 -10.86 -37.98 -10.03
C PHE A 24 -9.95 -38.12 -8.82
N GLN A 25 -8.71 -38.54 -9.09
CA GLN A 25 -7.62 -38.54 -8.12
C GLN A 25 -7.11 -37.10 -8.02
N THR A 26 -6.90 -36.69 -6.78
CA THR A 26 -6.23 -35.48 -6.34
C THR A 26 -4.79 -35.42 -6.86
N GLN A 27 -4.48 -34.43 -7.70
CA GLN A 27 -3.14 -33.93 -8.02
C GLN A 27 -3.21 -32.42 -8.32
N GLU A 28 -3.81 -31.64 -7.42
CA GLU A 28 -4.02 -30.19 -7.63
C GLU A 28 -3.49 -29.30 -6.49
N GLU A 29 -2.79 -29.87 -5.49
CA GLU A 29 -2.32 -29.12 -4.31
C GLU A 29 -0.78 -29.02 -4.18
N GLU A 30 -0.01 -29.34 -5.24
CA GLU A 30 1.47 -29.22 -5.22
C GLU A 30 2.06 -28.33 -6.34
N ASN A 31 1.24 -27.61 -7.11
CA ASN A 31 1.72 -26.77 -8.24
C ASN A 31 1.46 -25.25 -8.11
N LEU A 32 0.91 -24.76 -6.99
CA LEU A 32 0.71 -23.31 -6.78
C LEU A 32 1.96 -22.55 -6.30
N SER A 33 3.05 -23.25 -5.93
CA SER A 33 4.25 -22.64 -5.36
C SER A 33 5.43 -22.46 -6.35
N HIS A 34 5.20 -22.61 -7.66
CA HIS A 34 6.30 -22.70 -8.64
C HIS A 34 6.31 -21.62 -9.75
N SER A 35 5.54 -20.52 -9.65
CA SER A 35 5.52 -19.50 -10.71
C SER A 35 5.52 -18.04 -10.25
N LEU A 36 5.92 -17.71 -9.02
CA LEU A 36 5.86 -16.31 -8.54
C LEU A 36 7.16 -15.81 -7.88
N ASN A 37 8.26 -16.56 -7.99
CA ASN A 37 9.59 -16.01 -7.70
C ASN A 37 10.24 -15.53 -9.00
N ILE A 38 10.22 -14.23 -9.24
CA ILE A 38 11.35 -13.60 -9.93
C ILE A 38 12.45 -13.47 -8.86
N SER A 39 13.19 -14.54 -8.63
CA SER A 39 14.46 -14.47 -7.89
C SER A 39 15.52 -15.25 -8.64
N SER A 40 16.56 -14.51 -9.03
CA SER A 40 17.80 -14.98 -9.59
C SER A 40 18.57 -15.88 -8.60
N ASP A 41 18.45 -17.19 -8.72
CA ASP A 41 19.61 -18.06 -8.48
C ASP A 41 19.48 -19.44 -9.13
N GLN A 42 20.62 -19.98 -9.56
CA GLN A 42 20.86 -21.32 -10.15
C GLN A 42 20.71 -21.49 -11.68
N GLY A 43 21.65 -20.90 -12.42
CA GLY A 43 22.43 -21.64 -13.44
C GLY A 43 21.68 -22.45 -14.51
N GLY A 44 20.79 -21.82 -15.26
CA GLY A 44 20.24 -22.25 -16.54
C GLY A 44 19.58 -21.04 -17.19
N GLY A 45 19.73 -20.80 -18.50
CA GLY A 45 19.17 -19.59 -19.13
C GLY A 45 17.66 -19.55 -18.97
N ASP A 46 17.19 -18.73 -18.04
CA ASP A 46 15.78 -18.62 -17.66
C ASP A 46 15.12 -17.62 -18.60
N GLU A 47 14.04 -18.04 -19.28
CA GLU A 47 13.23 -17.14 -20.09
C GLU A 47 12.37 -16.30 -19.16
N SER A 48 12.39 -14.97 -19.29
CA SER A 48 11.49 -14.09 -18.54
C SER A 48 10.03 -14.48 -18.83
N VAL A 49 9.25 -14.74 -17.77
CA VAL A 49 7.82 -15.09 -17.87
C VAL A 49 6.98 -13.94 -17.35
N LEU A 50 6.05 -13.46 -18.17
CA LEU A 50 5.09 -12.40 -17.81
C LEU A 50 3.66 -12.94 -17.75
N HIS A 51 2.76 -12.19 -17.12
CA HIS A 51 1.32 -12.40 -17.29
C HIS A 51 0.78 -11.60 -18.49
N LEU A 52 -0.41 -11.98 -18.96
CA LEU A 52 -1.20 -11.08 -19.80
C LEU A 52 -1.81 -9.97 -18.93
N PRO A 53 -1.96 -8.74 -19.44
CA PRO A 53 -2.35 -7.57 -18.65
C PRO A 53 -3.87 -7.45 -18.45
N PHE A 54 -4.55 -8.59 -18.32
CA PHE A 54 -6.00 -8.71 -18.18
C PHE A 54 -6.33 -9.50 -16.91
N ALA A 55 -7.52 -9.29 -16.35
CA ALA A 55 -7.97 -10.02 -15.17
C ALA A 55 -7.94 -11.53 -15.38
N LYS A 56 -7.73 -12.28 -14.30
CA LYS A 56 -7.76 -13.75 -14.34
C LYS A 56 -9.04 -14.25 -14.99
N ASP A 57 -8.90 -15.28 -15.81
CA ASP A 57 -9.99 -15.90 -16.59
C ASP A 57 -10.55 -15.07 -17.76
N ASP A 58 -10.16 -13.79 -17.91
CA ASP A 58 -10.46 -13.04 -19.12
C ASP A 58 -9.83 -13.71 -20.33
N THR A 59 -10.62 -13.81 -21.39
CA THR A 59 -10.26 -14.49 -22.61
C THR A 59 -10.25 -13.50 -23.77
N ILE A 60 -9.09 -13.31 -24.39
CA ILE A 60 -8.82 -12.22 -25.32
C ILE A 60 -8.25 -12.76 -26.64
N LEU A 61 -8.62 -12.14 -27.77
CA LEU A 61 -8.17 -12.57 -29.09
C LEU A 61 -6.79 -11.96 -29.40
N CYS A 62 -5.80 -12.79 -29.75
CA CYS A 62 -4.55 -12.25 -30.29
C CYS A 62 -4.74 -11.83 -31.76
N THR A 63 -4.59 -10.55 -32.06
CA THR A 63 -4.80 -9.98 -33.40
C THR A 63 -3.51 -9.88 -34.18
N GLN A 64 -2.40 -9.67 -33.48
CA GLN A 64 -1.08 -9.61 -34.09
C GLN A 64 -0.01 -10.18 -33.17
N GLY A 65 0.80 -11.09 -33.72
CA GLY A 65 1.90 -11.72 -33.00
C GLY A 65 3.26 -11.15 -33.35
N ALA A 66 4.30 -11.74 -32.78
CA ALA A 66 5.67 -11.45 -33.15
C ALA A 66 5.89 -11.54 -34.67
N TYR A 67 6.70 -10.63 -35.20
CA TYR A 67 7.03 -10.48 -36.62
C TYR A 67 5.81 -10.18 -37.51
N GLY A 68 4.69 -9.76 -36.92
CA GLY A 68 3.50 -9.30 -37.62
C GLY A 68 3.81 -8.21 -38.65
N SER A 69 3.20 -8.31 -39.84
CA SER A 69 3.56 -7.45 -40.98
C SER A 69 3.06 -6.01 -40.87
N TYR A 70 2.16 -5.70 -39.93
CA TYR A 70 1.49 -4.40 -39.83
C TYR A 70 2.32 -3.42 -39.00
N SER A 71 2.43 -3.63 -37.68
CA SER A 71 3.21 -2.79 -36.75
C SER A 71 4.44 -3.50 -36.13
N HIS A 72 4.52 -4.84 -36.15
CA HIS A 72 5.57 -5.64 -35.49
C HIS A 72 6.77 -5.95 -36.39
N ASN A 73 7.26 -4.94 -37.12
CA ASN A 73 8.41 -5.07 -38.02
C ASN A 73 9.59 -4.15 -37.66
N TYR A 74 9.47 -3.35 -36.59
CA TYR A 74 10.51 -2.46 -36.07
C TYR A 74 11.32 -3.14 -34.96
N THR A 75 12.54 -2.66 -34.71
CA THR A 75 13.37 -3.18 -33.61
C THR A 75 12.66 -3.12 -32.26
N SER A 76 11.86 -2.09 -32.04
CA SER A 76 11.07 -1.90 -30.82
C SER A 76 9.76 -2.69 -30.78
N THR A 77 9.35 -3.44 -31.81
CA THR A 77 8.03 -4.11 -31.81
C THR A 77 8.03 -5.53 -32.35
N LYS A 78 9.19 -6.03 -32.82
CA LYS A 78 9.28 -7.29 -33.56
C LYS A 78 8.79 -8.52 -32.81
N LYS A 79 8.80 -8.52 -31.48
CA LYS A 79 8.44 -9.68 -30.66
C LYS A 79 7.27 -9.40 -29.73
N ASP A 80 6.60 -8.28 -29.94
CA ASP A 80 5.46 -7.83 -29.15
C ASP A 80 4.16 -8.47 -29.67
N LEU A 81 3.09 -8.33 -28.89
CA LEU A 81 1.77 -8.91 -29.13
C LEU A 81 0.68 -7.83 -29.05
N ASP A 82 -0.33 -7.94 -29.91
CA ASP A 82 -1.55 -7.13 -29.87
C ASP A 82 -2.76 -8.01 -29.56
N PHE A 83 -3.60 -7.55 -28.64
CA PHE A 83 -4.83 -8.22 -28.22
C PHE A 83 -6.07 -7.35 -28.42
N ASP A 84 -7.10 -7.89 -29.07
CA ASP A 84 -8.35 -7.18 -29.43
C ASP A 84 -9.18 -6.85 -28.19
N THR A 85 -9.64 -5.61 -28.07
CA THR A 85 -10.55 -5.13 -27.01
C THR A 85 -11.81 -4.51 -27.64
N SER A 86 -12.82 -4.21 -26.81
CA SER A 86 -14.11 -3.72 -27.29
C SER A 86 -14.01 -2.27 -27.73
N ASN A 87 -14.38 -2.00 -28.98
CA ASN A 87 -14.42 -0.61 -29.47
C ASN A 87 -15.61 0.21 -28.91
N SER A 88 -16.25 -0.24 -27.84
CA SER A 88 -17.51 0.31 -27.33
C SER A 88 -17.64 0.33 -25.82
N VAL A 89 -16.68 -0.27 -25.12
CA VAL A 89 -16.60 -0.35 -23.66
C VAL A 89 -15.12 -0.16 -23.32
N ASP A 90 -14.82 0.56 -22.25
CA ASP A 90 -13.44 0.70 -21.80
C ASP A 90 -13.07 -0.55 -21.00
N GLU A 91 -12.07 -1.30 -21.44
CA GLU A 91 -11.52 -2.43 -20.67
C GLU A 91 -10.31 -2.02 -19.81
N GLU A 92 -10.27 -2.58 -18.61
CA GLU A 92 -9.22 -2.35 -17.61
C GLU A 92 -7.93 -3.08 -17.96
N ILE A 93 -6.81 -2.38 -17.80
CA ILE A 93 -5.46 -2.88 -18.05
C ILE A 93 -4.70 -2.91 -16.74
N TYR A 94 -4.05 -4.06 -16.50
CA TYR A 94 -3.38 -4.35 -15.25
C TYR A 94 -1.88 -4.57 -15.46
N ALA A 95 -1.09 -4.32 -14.41
CA ALA A 95 0.35 -4.56 -14.44
C ALA A 95 0.65 -6.06 -14.59
N PRO A 96 1.32 -6.50 -15.67
CA PRO A 96 1.64 -7.91 -15.89
C PRO A 96 2.81 -8.41 -15.03
N ALA A 97 3.55 -7.49 -14.43
CA ALA A 97 4.69 -7.74 -13.53
C ALA A 97 4.85 -6.56 -12.57
N THR A 98 5.46 -6.83 -11.42
CA THR A 98 5.85 -5.80 -10.43
C THR A 98 7.09 -5.07 -10.91
N GLY A 99 7.13 -3.76 -10.73
CA GLY A 99 8.28 -2.95 -11.12
C GLY A 99 8.02 -1.46 -11.07
N MET A 100 8.94 -0.69 -11.65
CA MET A 100 8.86 0.76 -11.66
C MET A 100 8.19 1.27 -12.94
N ALA A 101 7.02 1.89 -12.85
CA ALA A 101 6.27 2.40 -13.99
C ALA A 101 6.65 3.83 -14.43
N TYR A 102 6.97 3.98 -15.71
CA TYR A 102 7.19 5.27 -16.39
C TYR A 102 6.07 5.53 -17.39
N VAL A 103 5.41 6.68 -17.25
CA VAL A 103 4.21 7.03 -18.02
C VAL A 103 4.56 8.00 -19.14
N HIS A 104 4.25 7.61 -20.38
CA HIS A 104 4.60 8.36 -21.60
C HIS A 104 3.34 8.81 -22.34
N THR A 105 2.99 10.09 -22.23
CA THR A 105 1.74 10.66 -22.79
C THR A 105 1.97 11.74 -23.86
N GLU A 106 3.18 11.87 -24.39
CA GLU A 106 3.55 13.04 -25.19
C GLU A 106 3.21 12.91 -26.69
N SER A 107 2.76 11.73 -27.15
CA SER A 107 2.18 11.58 -28.50
C SER A 107 0.95 10.68 -28.50
N ALA A 108 -0.20 11.27 -28.79
CA ALA A 108 -1.46 10.54 -28.97
C ALA A 108 -1.66 9.98 -30.39
N THR A 109 -0.74 10.21 -31.34
CA THR A 109 -1.00 9.97 -32.78
C THR A 109 0.07 9.18 -33.53
N SER A 110 1.15 8.78 -32.85
CA SER A 110 2.24 8.02 -33.46
C SER A 110 2.83 7.01 -32.48
N GLY A 111 3.46 5.97 -33.02
CA GLY A 111 4.18 4.97 -32.22
C GLY A 111 3.23 4.22 -31.30
N PHE A 112 3.66 4.02 -30.05
CA PHE A 112 2.91 3.32 -29.00
C PHE A 112 1.75 4.14 -28.42
N GLY A 113 1.60 5.41 -28.79
CA GLY A 113 0.58 6.26 -28.19
C GLY A 113 0.90 6.60 -26.73
N TYR A 114 -0.15 6.68 -25.92
CA TYR A 114 0.01 6.68 -24.47
C TYR A 114 0.40 5.27 -24.03
N HIS A 115 1.52 5.18 -23.34
CA HIS A 115 2.09 3.88 -22.96
C HIS A 115 2.75 3.97 -21.59
N VAL A 116 2.87 2.80 -20.97
CA VAL A 116 3.54 2.60 -19.70
C VAL A 116 4.71 1.64 -19.93
N ASN A 117 5.88 2.03 -19.45
CA ASN A 117 7.06 1.17 -19.38
C ASN A 117 7.26 0.75 -17.91
N ILE A 118 7.21 -0.54 -17.61
CA ILE A 118 7.44 -1.07 -16.26
C ILE A 118 8.85 -1.66 -16.20
N ASP A 119 9.77 -0.95 -15.57
CA ASP A 119 11.15 -1.40 -15.34
C ASP A 119 11.21 -2.56 -14.35
N LEU A 120 11.84 -3.66 -14.76
CA LEU A 120 12.01 -4.87 -13.96
C LEU A 120 13.31 -4.88 -13.15
N GLY A 121 14.15 -3.84 -13.29
CA GLY A 121 15.38 -3.65 -12.53
C GLY A 121 16.60 -4.44 -13.04
N ASP A 122 16.45 -5.21 -14.12
CA ASP A 122 17.52 -6.01 -14.74
C ASP A 122 17.97 -5.46 -16.11
N GLY A 123 17.56 -4.24 -16.44
CA GLY A 123 17.78 -3.60 -17.74
C GLY A 123 16.75 -3.99 -18.80
N THR A 124 15.69 -4.69 -18.39
CA THR A 124 14.50 -4.96 -19.21
C THR A 124 13.26 -4.28 -18.62
N TYR A 125 12.28 -4.03 -19.48
CA TYR A 125 11.02 -3.42 -19.08
C TYR A 125 9.86 -3.93 -19.91
N VAL A 126 8.67 -4.00 -19.30
CA VAL A 126 7.43 -4.32 -20.00
C VAL A 126 6.87 -3.06 -20.62
N VAL A 127 6.46 -3.13 -21.89
CA VAL A 127 5.75 -2.05 -22.57
C VAL A 127 4.29 -2.43 -22.67
N LEU A 128 3.41 -1.55 -22.20
CA LEU A 128 1.97 -1.58 -22.45
C LEU A 128 1.60 -0.34 -23.24
N GLY A 129 1.02 -0.52 -24.43
CA GLY A 129 0.74 0.57 -25.36
C GLY A 129 -0.74 0.84 -25.62
N HIS A 130 -0.99 1.96 -26.27
CA HIS A 130 -2.30 2.38 -26.81
C HIS A 130 -3.36 2.74 -25.78
N PHE A 131 -2.99 3.02 -24.52
CA PHE A 131 -3.92 3.47 -23.48
C PHE A 131 -4.78 4.64 -23.95
N LYS A 132 -6.06 4.62 -23.56
CA LYS A 132 -6.94 5.79 -23.63
C LYS A 132 -6.70 6.71 -22.43
N GLU A 133 -6.54 6.10 -21.26
CA GLU A 133 -6.40 6.78 -19.97
C GLU A 133 -5.50 5.93 -19.06
N ILE A 134 -4.66 6.60 -18.26
CA ILE A 134 -3.70 5.98 -17.34
C ILE A 134 -4.00 6.56 -15.95
N PHE A 135 -4.16 5.70 -14.95
CA PHE A 135 -4.54 6.09 -13.58
C PHE A 135 -3.35 6.24 -12.64
N ILE A 136 -2.23 5.59 -12.96
CA ILE A 136 -1.00 5.67 -12.19
C ILE A 136 -0.19 6.93 -12.52
N GLY A 137 0.66 7.35 -11.59
CA GLY A 137 1.63 8.42 -11.80
C GLY A 137 2.83 7.98 -12.64
N ASN A 138 3.57 8.96 -13.18
CA ASN A 138 4.92 8.70 -13.68
C ASN A 138 5.85 8.49 -12.49
N GLU A 139 6.80 7.58 -12.62
CA GLU A 139 7.74 7.21 -11.55
C GLU A 139 7.03 6.56 -10.34
N SER A 140 5.95 5.82 -10.59
CA SER A 140 5.22 5.04 -9.58
C SER A 140 5.65 3.57 -9.56
N GLU A 141 5.90 3.03 -8.37
CA GLU A 141 6.06 1.58 -8.21
C GLU A 141 4.69 0.91 -8.32
N VAL A 142 4.62 -0.17 -9.10
CA VAL A 142 3.37 -0.92 -9.32
C VAL A 142 3.58 -2.40 -9.03
N ALA A 143 2.54 -3.04 -8.50
CA ALA A 143 2.53 -4.48 -8.27
C ALA A 143 1.81 -5.25 -9.39
N ALA A 144 2.26 -6.47 -9.70
CA ALA A 144 1.58 -7.31 -10.67
C ALA A 144 0.12 -7.56 -10.26
N GLY A 145 -0.83 -7.17 -11.12
CA GLY A 145 -2.26 -7.22 -10.86
C GLY A 145 -2.89 -5.86 -10.52
N GLU A 146 -2.09 -4.81 -10.33
CA GLU A 146 -2.57 -3.45 -10.07
C GLU A 146 -3.21 -2.82 -11.32
N LEU A 147 -4.28 -2.06 -11.11
CA LEU A 147 -5.00 -1.35 -12.16
C LEU A 147 -4.18 -0.17 -12.69
N LEU A 148 -3.81 -0.19 -13.96
CA LEU A 148 -2.98 0.85 -14.59
C LEU A 148 -3.79 1.89 -15.37
N GLY A 149 -4.89 1.49 -15.99
CA GLY A 149 -5.61 2.37 -16.90
C GLY A 149 -6.66 1.66 -17.74
N TYR A 150 -7.21 2.39 -18.70
CA TYR A 150 -8.08 1.86 -19.75
C TYR A 150 -7.34 1.72 -21.07
N GLU A 151 -7.63 0.61 -21.73
CA GLU A 151 -7.23 0.39 -23.11
C GLU A 151 -7.79 1.46 -24.06
N GLY A 152 -7.27 1.53 -25.26
CA GLY A 152 -7.93 2.25 -26.33
C GLY A 152 -7.13 2.25 -27.62
N CYS A 153 -7.19 3.39 -28.30
CA CYS A 153 -6.52 3.60 -29.57
C CYS A 153 -5.87 4.99 -29.62
N THR A 154 -4.79 5.15 -28.86
CA THR A 154 -3.84 6.25 -29.04
C THR A 154 -2.62 5.79 -29.83
N GLY A 155 -1.92 6.67 -30.53
CA GLY A 155 -0.73 6.28 -31.30
C GLY A 155 -1.04 5.71 -32.69
N SER A 156 -0.20 4.80 -33.17
CA SER A 156 -0.37 4.12 -34.46
C SER A 156 -1.28 2.89 -34.34
N CYS A 157 -2.55 3.10 -33.99
CA CYS A 157 -3.54 2.05 -33.76
C CYS A 157 -4.60 1.98 -34.88
N SER A 158 -5.29 0.85 -34.99
CA SER A 158 -6.45 0.70 -35.87
C SER A 158 -7.54 -0.12 -35.19
N GLY A 159 -8.25 0.53 -34.28
CA GLY A 159 -9.18 -0.10 -33.35
C GLY A 159 -8.57 -0.17 -31.95
N ASP A 160 -9.47 -0.27 -30.98
CA ASP A 160 -9.16 -0.46 -29.57
C ASP A 160 -8.48 -1.83 -29.39
N HIS A 161 -7.30 -1.83 -28.78
CA HIS A 161 -6.48 -3.02 -28.50
C HIS A 161 -5.41 -2.72 -27.45
N VAL A 162 -4.81 -3.78 -26.91
CA VAL A 162 -3.66 -3.70 -25.99
C VAL A 162 -2.43 -4.21 -26.69
N HIS A 163 -1.41 -3.36 -26.78
CA HIS A 163 -0.05 -3.74 -27.18
C HIS A 163 0.74 -4.14 -25.94
N ILE A 164 1.42 -5.30 -25.95
CA ILE A 164 2.32 -5.73 -24.88
C ILE A 164 3.63 -6.32 -25.44
N GLY A 165 4.75 -6.03 -24.78
CA GLY A 165 6.04 -6.65 -25.10
C GLY A 165 7.07 -6.50 -23.98
N LEU A 166 8.12 -7.32 -24.01
CA LEU A 166 9.31 -7.14 -23.17
C LEU A 166 10.42 -6.48 -23.99
N HIS A 167 11.00 -5.42 -23.45
CA HIS A 167 12.02 -4.62 -24.12
C HIS A 167 13.30 -4.59 -23.29
N ALA A 168 14.45 -4.51 -23.97
CA ALA A 168 15.73 -4.16 -23.36
C ALA A 168 16.05 -2.69 -23.63
N GLY A 169 16.54 -1.98 -22.60
CA GLY A 169 16.93 -0.58 -22.73
C GLY A 169 16.68 0.23 -21.46
N ASP A 170 16.38 1.52 -21.65
CA ASP A 170 16.09 2.48 -20.58
C ASP A 170 14.59 2.75 -20.54
N ALA A 171 13.91 2.30 -19.50
CA ALA A 171 12.45 2.41 -19.34
C ALA A 171 11.97 3.87 -19.21
N THR A 172 12.86 4.78 -18.79
CA THR A 172 12.59 6.23 -18.69
C THR A 172 12.43 6.89 -20.05
N LEU A 173 12.87 6.23 -21.13
CA LEU A 173 12.71 6.68 -22.50
C LEU A 173 11.49 6.02 -23.14
N LYS A 174 10.91 6.68 -24.14
CA LYS A 174 9.79 6.11 -24.91
C LYS A 174 10.14 4.74 -25.47
N ALA A 175 9.15 3.84 -25.52
CA ALA A 175 9.32 2.46 -26.00
C ALA A 175 9.91 2.33 -27.41
N GLU A 176 9.81 3.36 -28.28
CA GLU A 176 10.43 3.36 -29.61
C GLU A 176 11.97 3.36 -29.59
N TYR A 177 12.59 3.71 -28.46
CA TYR A 177 14.04 3.67 -28.27
C TYR A 177 14.54 2.32 -27.72
N GLY A 178 13.63 1.44 -27.27
CA GLY A 178 13.93 0.09 -26.81
C GLY A 178 14.15 -0.93 -27.93
N GLU A 179 14.67 -2.09 -27.55
CA GLU A 179 14.70 -3.29 -28.38
C GLU A 179 13.71 -4.32 -27.83
N SER A 180 12.72 -4.71 -28.63
CA SER A 180 11.80 -5.80 -28.30
C SER A 180 12.54 -7.15 -28.29
N ILE A 181 12.47 -7.87 -27.17
CA ILE A 181 13.21 -9.11 -26.88
C ILE A 181 12.28 -10.32 -26.70
N ASP A 182 12.87 -11.52 -26.59
CA ASP A 182 12.08 -12.75 -26.40
C ASP A 182 11.50 -12.77 -24.97
N VAL A 183 10.24 -13.18 -24.86
CA VAL A 183 9.53 -13.32 -23.58
C VAL A 183 8.49 -14.42 -23.71
N SER A 184 8.20 -15.09 -22.59
CA SER A 184 7.13 -16.06 -22.50
C SER A 184 5.99 -15.51 -21.64
N TYR A 185 4.75 -15.88 -21.94
CA TYR A 185 3.58 -15.48 -21.16
C TYR A 185 2.93 -16.71 -20.52
N TYR A 186 2.65 -16.65 -19.22
CA TYR A 186 1.87 -17.69 -18.55
C TYR A 186 0.39 -17.51 -18.88
N SER A 187 -0.11 -18.33 -19.82
CA SER A 187 -1.44 -18.20 -20.40
C SER A 187 -1.98 -19.55 -20.88
N GLN A 188 -3.28 -19.61 -21.18
CA GLN A 188 -3.93 -20.78 -21.75
C GLN A 188 -4.48 -20.46 -23.15
N ASP A 189 -4.08 -21.24 -24.16
CA ASP A 189 -4.73 -21.25 -25.49
C ASP A 189 -6.10 -21.94 -25.39
N THR A 190 -7.15 -21.14 -25.29
CA THR A 190 -8.54 -21.61 -25.14
C THR A 190 -9.13 -22.12 -26.45
N THR A 191 -8.62 -21.68 -27.60
CA THR A 191 -9.03 -22.19 -28.92
C THR A 191 -8.71 -23.67 -29.06
N ASN A 192 -7.50 -24.06 -28.64
CA ASN A 192 -7.06 -25.45 -28.64
C ASN A 192 -7.45 -26.24 -27.38
N LYS A 193 -8.02 -25.57 -26.36
CA LYS A 193 -8.32 -26.15 -25.05
C LYS A 193 -7.06 -26.71 -24.38
N GLY A 194 -5.97 -25.95 -24.45
CA GLY A 194 -4.75 -26.25 -23.71
C GLY A 194 -4.94 -26.10 -22.20
N GLU A 195 -3.91 -26.46 -21.43
CA GLU A 195 -3.78 -26.06 -20.03
C GLU A 195 -3.03 -24.72 -19.97
N PHE A 196 -2.90 -24.12 -18.78
CA PHE A 196 -1.98 -22.99 -18.61
C PHE A 196 -0.53 -23.45 -18.79
N GLU A 197 0.23 -22.71 -19.58
CA GLU A 197 1.65 -22.97 -19.86
C GLU A 197 2.40 -21.67 -20.17
N ASN A 198 3.73 -21.73 -20.18
CA ASN A 198 4.57 -20.63 -20.65
C ASN A 198 4.61 -20.67 -22.18
N ILE A 199 3.97 -19.71 -22.84
CA ILE A 199 3.90 -19.59 -24.29
C ILE A 199 4.84 -18.47 -24.72
N ALA A 200 5.88 -18.79 -25.50
CA ALA A 200 6.78 -17.77 -26.05
C ALA A 200 6.00 -16.82 -26.97
N SER A 201 6.34 -15.52 -26.95
CA SER A 201 5.64 -14.51 -27.77
C SER A 201 5.64 -14.84 -29.27
N ILE A 202 6.68 -15.54 -29.73
CA ILE A 202 6.81 -16.00 -31.13
C ILE A 202 5.89 -17.17 -31.49
N ASP A 203 5.36 -17.88 -30.50
CA ASP A 203 4.51 -19.06 -30.66
C ASP A 203 3.01 -18.72 -30.52
N PHE A 204 2.66 -17.47 -30.18
CA PHE A 204 1.29 -17.01 -30.22
C PHE A 204 0.73 -17.04 -31.65
N ILE A 205 -0.44 -17.68 -31.81
CA ILE A 205 -1.16 -17.77 -33.08
C ILE A 205 -2.12 -16.60 -33.13
N CYS A 206 -1.75 -15.56 -33.87
CA CYS A 206 -2.51 -14.31 -33.93
C CYS A 206 -3.04 -14.03 -35.33
N GLY A 207 -4.15 -13.31 -35.40
CA GLY A 207 -4.73 -12.85 -36.65
C GLY A 207 -6.16 -12.34 -36.51
N VAL A 208 -6.49 -11.31 -37.28
CA VAL A 208 -7.87 -10.88 -37.49
C VAL A 208 -8.49 -11.74 -38.61
N GLY A 209 -9.65 -12.36 -38.34
CA GLY A 209 -10.30 -13.28 -39.27
C GLY A 209 -10.46 -12.70 -40.68
N ASP A 210 -9.94 -13.42 -41.69
CA ASP A 210 -10.07 -13.06 -43.10
C ASP A 210 -11.21 -13.84 -43.81
N GLU A 211 -11.43 -13.54 -45.09
CA GLU A 211 -12.42 -14.21 -45.96
C GLU A 211 -12.23 -15.74 -46.06
N ASN A 212 -11.06 -16.25 -45.63
CA ASN A 212 -10.67 -17.65 -45.67
C ASN A 212 -10.81 -18.35 -44.30
N GLY A 213 -11.24 -17.63 -43.26
CA GLY A 213 -11.61 -18.20 -41.95
C GLY A 213 -10.43 -18.63 -41.07
N THR A 214 -9.25 -18.01 -41.24
CA THR A 214 -8.17 -18.17 -40.25
C THR A 214 -8.33 -17.07 -39.21
N GLU A 215 -8.96 -17.39 -38.08
CA GLU A 215 -9.06 -16.50 -36.91
C GLU A 215 -7.85 -16.74 -36.01
N GLY A 216 -7.31 -15.67 -35.41
CA GLY A 216 -6.34 -15.77 -34.33
C GLY A 216 -6.87 -16.61 -33.16
N HIS A 217 -5.98 -17.05 -32.29
CA HIS A 217 -6.34 -17.82 -31.12
C HIS A 217 -6.75 -16.91 -29.96
N TRP A 218 -7.61 -17.47 -29.10
CA TRP A 218 -8.09 -16.84 -27.89
C TRP A 218 -7.26 -17.32 -26.70
N TYR A 219 -6.72 -16.38 -25.95
CA TYR A 219 -5.83 -16.63 -24.84
C TYR A 219 -6.47 -16.19 -23.54
N ARG A 220 -6.31 -16.99 -22.50
CA ARG A 220 -6.83 -16.68 -21.17
C ARG A 220 -5.73 -16.18 -20.24
N SER A 221 -6.00 -15.10 -19.52
CA SER A 221 -5.09 -14.55 -18.52
C SER A 221 -5.11 -15.34 -17.22
N ALA A 222 -3.96 -15.40 -16.55
CA ALA A 222 -3.78 -15.97 -15.22
C ALA A 222 -3.58 -14.90 -14.13
N LEU A 223 -3.59 -13.61 -14.48
CA LEU A 223 -3.20 -12.53 -13.58
C LEU A 223 -4.26 -12.29 -12.49
N PRO A 224 -3.96 -12.57 -11.21
CA PRO A 224 -4.88 -12.22 -10.13
C PRO A 224 -5.00 -10.70 -9.99
N VAL A 225 -6.21 -10.17 -10.10
CA VAL A 225 -6.54 -8.74 -9.91
C VAL A 225 -7.60 -8.51 -8.83
N THR A 226 -8.10 -9.60 -8.26
CA THR A 226 -9.13 -9.60 -7.22
C THR A 226 -8.47 -9.53 -5.85
N LEU A 227 -8.26 -8.32 -5.36
CA LEU A 227 -7.49 -8.07 -4.14
C LEU A 227 -8.40 -7.90 -2.92
N TRP A 228 -7.96 -8.47 -1.81
CA TRP A 228 -8.53 -8.23 -0.51
C TRP A 228 -8.02 -6.91 0.05
N HIS A 229 -8.94 -6.15 0.62
CA HIS A 229 -8.70 -4.92 1.34
C HIS A 229 -9.14 -5.08 2.80
N PRO A 230 -8.42 -4.46 3.74
CA PRO A 230 -8.79 -4.47 5.14
C PRO A 230 -10.16 -3.83 5.36
N ASN A 231 -10.84 -4.25 6.44
CA ASN A 231 -12.04 -3.54 6.88
C ASN A 231 -11.68 -2.07 7.14
N GLY A 232 -12.61 -1.18 6.84
CA GLY A 232 -12.41 0.26 6.95
C GLY A 232 -11.85 0.94 5.70
N THR A 233 -11.34 0.19 4.71
CA THR A 233 -10.87 0.78 3.46
C THR A 233 -12.01 1.46 2.72
N LEU A 234 -11.76 2.69 2.28
CA LEU A 234 -12.63 3.41 1.37
C LEU A 234 -12.18 3.14 -0.06
N VAL A 235 -13.10 2.71 -0.92
CA VAL A 235 -12.78 2.39 -2.31
C VAL A 235 -13.73 3.08 -3.29
N LYS A 236 -13.23 3.30 -4.50
CA LYS A 236 -14.01 3.75 -5.66
C LYS A 236 -13.49 3.11 -6.93
N THR A 237 -14.33 3.03 -7.95
CA THR A 237 -13.92 2.62 -9.30
C THR A 237 -13.83 3.83 -10.24
N PRO A 238 -13.03 3.79 -11.31
CA PRO A 238 -12.79 4.98 -12.13
C PRO A 238 -14.07 5.53 -12.79
N ASN A 239 -15.01 4.63 -13.14
CA ASN A 239 -16.27 4.99 -13.82
C ASN A 239 -17.40 5.44 -12.87
N SER A 240 -17.12 5.51 -11.56
CA SER A 240 -18.14 5.73 -10.54
C SER A 240 -17.77 6.86 -9.59
N THR A 241 -18.74 7.73 -9.29
CA THR A 241 -18.63 8.72 -8.22
C THR A 241 -19.01 8.14 -6.85
N ALA A 242 -19.46 6.88 -6.79
CA ALA A 242 -19.81 6.22 -5.55
C ALA A 242 -18.54 5.81 -4.79
N VAL A 243 -18.47 6.20 -3.51
CA VAL A 243 -17.45 5.73 -2.55
C VAL A 243 -18.07 4.65 -1.67
N TYR A 244 -17.35 3.55 -1.53
CA TYR A 244 -17.76 2.40 -0.73
C TYR A 244 -16.85 2.25 0.47
N LEU A 245 -17.43 2.00 1.64
CA LEU A 245 -16.72 1.48 2.80
C LEU A 245 -16.72 -0.04 2.72
N LEU A 246 -15.54 -0.65 2.75
CA LEU A 246 -15.37 -2.09 2.82
C LEU A 246 -15.40 -2.52 4.29
N GLU A 247 -16.36 -3.37 4.64
CA GLU A 247 -16.50 -3.89 6.00
C GLU A 247 -17.10 -5.29 5.96
N ASN A 248 -16.43 -6.25 6.61
CA ASN A 248 -16.90 -7.63 6.76
C ASN A 248 -17.21 -8.30 5.41
N GLY A 249 -16.37 -8.06 4.40
CA GLY A 249 -16.57 -8.58 3.04
C GLY A 249 -17.73 -7.92 2.27
N GLU A 250 -18.30 -6.83 2.79
CA GLU A 250 -19.34 -6.05 2.11
C GLU A 250 -18.85 -4.67 1.68
N ALA A 251 -19.26 -4.24 0.48
CA ALA A 251 -19.08 -2.88 -0.01
C ALA A 251 -20.34 -2.03 0.26
N LYS A 252 -20.25 -1.10 1.21
CA LYS A 252 -21.36 -0.22 1.66
C LYS A 252 -21.20 1.18 1.08
N TRP A 253 -22.16 1.63 0.28
CA TRP A 253 -22.07 2.95 -0.38
C TRP A 253 -22.51 4.08 0.53
N PHE A 254 -21.76 5.19 0.53
CA PHE A 254 -22.21 6.47 1.07
C PHE A 254 -23.14 7.19 0.09
N VAL A 255 -24.43 7.25 0.41
CA VAL A 255 -25.45 7.77 -0.52
C VAL A 255 -25.30 9.27 -0.83
N THR A 256 -24.61 10.02 0.03
CA THR A 256 -24.24 11.43 -0.20
C THR A 256 -22.88 11.75 0.40
N GLN A 257 -22.26 12.81 -0.15
CA GLN A 257 -21.01 13.39 0.35
C GLN A 257 -21.14 13.95 1.78
N ASP A 258 -22.26 14.59 2.10
CA ASP A 258 -22.54 15.08 3.47
C ASP A 258 -22.50 13.95 4.50
N ILE A 259 -23.03 12.77 4.13
CA ILE A 259 -22.97 11.59 5.00
C ILE A 259 -21.54 11.11 5.11
N PHE A 260 -20.80 10.98 4.00
CA PHE A 260 -19.39 10.59 4.02
C PHE A 260 -18.55 11.46 4.97
N TRP A 261 -18.64 12.79 4.85
CA TRP A 261 -17.94 13.72 5.73
C TRP A 261 -18.39 13.65 7.18
N SER A 262 -19.66 13.34 7.45
CA SER A 262 -20.14 13.22 8.84
C SER A 262 -19.46 12.09 9.64
N TYR A 263 -18.81 11.14 8.95
CA TYR A 263 -17.99 10.08 9.55
C TYR A 263 -16.50 10.45 9.61
N GLU A 264 -16.17 11.72 9.37
CA GLU A 264 -14.79 12.25 9.38
C GLU A 264 -13.87 11.53 8.37
N TYR A 265 -14.44 11.10 7.24
CA TYR A 265 -13.67 10.53 6.13
C TYR A 265 -13.27 11.62 5.11
N SER A 266 -12.16 11.38 4.41
CA SER A 266 -11.63 12.25 3.34
C SER A 266 -11.56 11.49 2.01
N PHE A 267 -11.86 12.18 0.90
CA PHE A 267 -11.69 11.61 -0.45
C PHE A 267 -10.23 11.34 -0.80
N SER A 268 -9.28 12.02 -0.15
CA SER A 268 -7.85 11.69 -0.28
C SER A 268 -7.53 10.29 0.23
N ASN A 269 -8.40 9.72 1.07
CA ASN A 269 -8.17 8.41 1.68
C ASN A 269 -8.92 7.29 0.94
N THR A 270 -9.38 7.53 -0.29
CA THR A 270 -10.03 6.51 -1.12
C THR A 270 -9.03 5.82 -2.02
N VAL A 271 -9.04 4.50 -2.01
CA VAL A 271 -8.28 3.66 -2.94
C VAL A 271 -9.06 3.54 -4.25
N LEU A 272 -8.37 3.76 -5.36
CA LEU A 272 -8.92 3.48 -6.69
C LEU A 272 -8.74 1.99 -6.97
N ILE A 273 -9.85 1.27 -7.15
CA ILE A 273 -9.87 -0.17 -7.44
C ILE A 273 -10.60 -0.43 -8.75
N SER A 274 -10.40 -1.62 -9.31
CA SER A 274 -11.07 -2.03 -10.54
C SER A 274 -12.53 -2.42 -10.31
N ASP A 275 -13.35 -2.43 -11.36
CA ASP A 275 -14.73 -2.94 -11.28
C ASP A 275 -14.74 -4.45 -10.98
N GLU A 276 -13.77 -5.21 -11.49
CA GLU A 276 -13.58 -6.64 -11.18
C GLU A 276 -13.23 -6.84 -9.70
N GLU A 277 -12.35 -6.01 -9.16
CA GLU A 277 -11.94 -6.02 -7.77
C GLU A 277 -13.09 -5.65 -6.83
N LEU A 278 -13.89 -4.63 -7.16
CA LEU A 278 -15.09 -4.29 -6.39
C LEU A 278 -16.10 -5.45 -6.39
N SER A 279 -16.15 -6.25 -7.46
CA SER A 279 -17.06 -7.40 -7.58
C SER A 279 -16.77 -8.52 -6.56
N CYS A 280 -15.58 -8.53 -5.96
CA CYS A 280 -15.23 -9.46 -4.87
C CYS A 280 -16.02 -9.24 -3.59
N TYR A 281 -16.58 -8.05 -3.41
CA TYR A 281 -17.30 -7.68 -2.20
C TYR A 281 -18.80 -7.84 -2.41
N ALA A 282 -19.47 -8.43 -1.42
CA ALA A 282 -20.93 -8.46 -1.43
C ALA A 282 -21.49 -7.04 -1.31
N ARG A 283 -22.63 -6.76 -1.95
CA ARG A 283 -23.29 -5.47 -1.78
C ARG A 283 -23.86 -5.34 -0.37
N GLY A 284 -23.26 -4.47 0.44
CA GLY A 284 -23.72 -4.17 1.79
C GLY A 284 -24.90 -3.20 1.84
N THR A 285 -25.40 -2.94 3.05
CA THR A 285 -26.44 -1.91 3.26
C THR A 285 -25.84 -0.52 3.12
N ASP A 286 -26.43 0.29 2.24
CA ASP A 286 -26.00 1.68 2.01
C ASP A 286 -26.01 2.52 3.30
N ILE A 287 -24.97 3.32 3.49
CA ILE A 287 -24.83 4.25 4.59
C ILE A 287 -25.59 5.52 4.22
N ASN A 288 -26.74 5.72 4.89
CA ASN A 288 -27.72 6.76 4.55
C ASN A 288 -28.10 7.69 5.72
N LYS A 289 -27.35 7.60 6.83
CA LYS A 289 -27.58 8.39 8.04
C LYS A 289 -26.31 9.10 8.44
N GLU A 290 -26.41 10.41 8.60
CA GLU A 290 -25.34 11.24 9.18
C GLU A 290 -25.01 10.80 10.61
N THR A 291 -23.74 10.91 10.96
CA THR A 291 -23.26 10.77 12.34
C THR A 291 -22.64 12.07 12.82
N PHE A 292 -22.24 12.11 14.09
CA PHE A 292 -21.46 13.20 14.66
C PHE A 292 -20.39 12.56 15.51
N MET A 293 -19.13 12.94 15.29
CA MET A 293 -17.98 12.41 16.01
C MET A 293 -17.16 13.58 16.53
N ASP A 294 -16.68 13.49 17.77
CA ASP A 294 -15.86 14.54 18.38
C ASP A 294 -15.08 13.97 19.56
N ALA A 295 -14.14 14.74 20.11
CA ALA A 295 -13.42 14.39 21.32
C ALA A 295 -13.51 15.52 22.37
N VAL A 296 -13.66 15.13 23.64
CA VAL A 296 -13.72 16.08 24.76
C VAL A 296 -12.97 15.55 25.97
N SER A 297 -12.39 16.46 26.75
CA SER A 297 -11.73 16.13 28.02
C SER A 297 -12.64 16.47 29.21
N ASP A 298 -12.66 15.62 30.23
CA ASP A 298 -13.31 15.94 31.51
C ASP A 298 -12.38 16.76 32.45
N PRO A 299 -12.90 17.38 33.52
CA PRO A 299 -12.08 18.17 34.45
C PRO A 299 -11.06 17.35 35.26
N ASP A 300 -11.17 16.02 35.26
CA ASP A 300 -10.21 15.11 35.89
C ASP A 300 -9.09 14.71 34.90
N GLY A 301 -9.12 15.23 33.66
CA GLY A 301 -8.13 14.95 32.61
C GLY A 301 -8.38 13.65 31.85
N LYS A 302 -9.57 13.05 31.92
CA LYS A 302 -9.90 11.89 31.08
C LYS A 302 -10.39 12.35 29.73
N LEU A 303 -9.88 11.71 28.69
CA LEU A 303 -10.27 11.94 27.31
C LEU A 303 -11.41 11.00 26.89
N TRP A 304 -12.40 11.56 26.20
CA TRP A 304 -13.60 10.87 25.74
C TRP A 304 -13.81 11.14 24.26
N PHE A 305 -13.97 10.08 23.49
CA PHE A 305 -14.51 10.14 22.13
C PHE A 305 -16.04 10.03 22.22
N ILE A 306 -16.76 10.86 21.48
CA ILE A 306 -18.21 10.95 21.53
C ILE A 306 -18.79 10.72 20.14
N VAL A 307 -19.88 9.93 20.08
CA VAL A 307 -20.58 9.60 18.84
C VAL A 307 -22.07 9.90 18.97
N GLY A 308 -22.64 10.45 17.90
CA GLY A 308 -24.04 10.87 17.81
C GLY A 308 -24.25 12.31 18.27
N SER A 309 -25.44 12.86 18.08
CA SER A 309 -25.75 14.23 18.54
C SER A 309 -26.42 14.23 19.91
N ALA A 310 -26.55 15.40 20.54
CA ALA A 310 -27.23 15.55 21.83
C ALA A 310 -28.69 15.03 21.83
N THR A 311 -29.32 14.90 20.66
CA THR A 311 -30.69 14.40 20.49
C THR A 311 -30.76 12.97 19.96
N ALA A 312 -29.64 12.38 19.53
CA ALA A 312 -29.58 11.04 18.99
C ALA A 312 -29.85 9.99 20.08
N SER A 313 -30.64 8.97 19.75
CA SER A 313 -30.97 7.87 20.67
C SER A 313 -29.84 6.86 20.81
N ASP A 314 -28.98 6.80 19.81
CA ASP A 314 -27.82 5.92 19.65
C ASP A 314 -26.50 6.61 20.01
N ARG A 315 -26.56 7.77 20.69
CA ARG A 315 -25.35 8.48 21.14
C ARG A 315 -24.62 7.70 22.23
N TYR A 316 -23.29 7.74 22.23
CA TYR A 316 -22.45 7.13 23.26
C TYR A 316 -21.11 7.85 23.36
N ARG A 317 -20.36 7.55 24.41
CA ARG A 317 -18.97 7.99 24.58
C ARG A 317 -18.09 6.83 25.01
N ILE A 318 -16.86 6.80 24.55
CA ILE A 318 -15.87 5.79 24.88
C ILE A 318 -14.59 6.47 25.37
N ARG A 319 -13.86 5.80 26.26
CA ARG A 319 -12.61 6.36 26.79
C ARG A 319 -11.50 6.24 25.76
N VAL A 320 -10.65 7.25 25.68
CA VAL A 320 -9.41 7.18 24.89
C VAL A 320 -8.23 6.96 25.84
N LYS A 321 -7.30 6.07 25.47
CA LYS A 321 -6.05 5.88 26.23
C LYS A 321 -5.21 7.16 26.15
N THR A 322 -4.34 7.38 27.12
CA THR A 322 -3.44 8.55 27.12
C THR A 322 -2.21 8.37 26.23
N THR A 323 -1.85 7.12 25.93
CA THR A 323 -0.77 6.78 25.00
C THR A 323 -1.28 6.90 23.57
N ALA A 324 -0.52 7.56 22.69
CA ALA A 324 -0.85 7.75 21.27
C ALA A 324 -2.27 8.30 21.00
N TRP A 325 -2.82 9.09 21.93
CA TRP A 325 -4.21 9.52 21.89
C TRP A 325 -4.53 10.39 20.67
N ASP A 326 -3.56 11.20 20.25
CA ASP A 326 -3.62 12.08 19.08
C ASP A 326 -3.64 11.25 17.80
N ALA A 327 -2.76 10.25 17.67
CA ALA A 327 -2.78 9.31 16.55
C ALA A 327 -4.07 8.48 16.51
N VAL A 328 -4.59 8.04 17.68
CA VAL A 328 -5.89 7.37 17.74
C VAL A 328 -6.98 8.30 17.21
N LEU A 329 -7.08 9.54 17.68
CA LEU A 329 -8.10 10.47 17.18
C LEU A 329 -7.91 10.82 15.69
N ALA A 330 -6.66 10.97 15.23
CA ALA A 330 -6.34 11.20 13.82
C ALA A 330 -6.80 10.04 12.93
N SER A 331 -6.68 8.79 13.39
CA SER A 331 -7.23 7.63 12.67
C SER A 331 -8.74 7.69 12.48
N TRP A 332 -9.45 8.41 13.35
CA TRP A 332 -10.88 8.70 13.25
C TRP A 332 -11.18 10.03 12.54
N GLY A 333 -10.20 10.65 11.88
CA GLY A 333 -10.34 11.93 11.17
C GLY A 333 -10.35 13.17 12.06
N LEU A 334 -10.14 13.02 13.37
CA LEU A 334 -10.17 14.14 14.32
C LEU A 334 -8.76 14.70 14.55
N MET A 335 -8.49 15.86 13.99
CA MET A 335 -7.17 16.51 13.96
C MET A 335 -6.86 17.27 15.26
N TYR A 336 -6.59 16.53 16.34
CA TYR A 336 -6.12 17.11 17.61
C TYR A 336 -4.62 16.88 17.81
N THR A 337 -3.98 17.78 18.53
CA THR A 337 -2.54 17.70 18.83
C THR A 337 -2.27 17.99 20.29
N SER A 338 -1.05 17.67 20.76
CA SER A 338 -0.61 18.09 22.09
C SER A 338 -0.64 19.62 22.28
N SER A 339 -0.47 20.41 21.20
CA SER A 339 -0.58 21.87 21.22
C SER A 339 -2.01 22.40 21.13
N ASP A 340 -2.92 21.64 20.53
CA ASP A 340 -4.34 21.96 20.44
C ASP A 340 -5.19 20.73 20.84
N PRO A 341 -5.29 20.45 22.15
CA PRO A 341 -5.97 19.25 22.63
C PRO A 341 -7.50 19.44 22.69
N PRO A 342 -8.26 18.34 22.77
CA PRO A 342 -9.70 18.35 22.91
C PRO A 342 -10.20 19.23 24.06
N GLN A 343 -11.30 19.95 23.81
CA GLN A 343 -11.83 20.94 24.74
C GLN A 343 -12.20 20.32 26.09
N VAL A 344 -11.85 21.02 27.18
CA VAL A 344 -12.20 20.60 28.55
C VAL A 344 -13.62 21.05 28.88
N VAL A 345 -14.55 20.10 28.91
CA VAL A 345 -15.94 20.35 29.27
C VAL A 345 -16.13 20.36 30.79
N GLN A 346 -16.90 21.33 31.29
CA GLN A 346 -17.13 21.52 32.74
C GLN A 346 -18.09 20.47 33.32
N ASN A 347 -18.02 20.17 34.62
CA ASN A 347 -19.01 19.30 35.27
C ASN A 347 -20.07 20.12 36.03
N PRO A 348 -21.39 19.91 35.81
CA PRO A 348 -22.00 18.93 34.91
C PRO A 348 -22.23 19.49 33.50
N ASN A 349 -21.68 18.81 32.49
CA ASN A 349 -21.99 19.04 31.09
C ASN A 349 -22.84 17.86 30.60
N PRO A 350 -24.02 18.11 30.00
CA PRO A 350 -24.87 17.08 29.41
C PRO A 350 -24.18 16.11 28.45
N TYR A 351 -23.18 16.59 27.69
CA TYR A 351 -22.38 15.75 26.79
C TYR A 351 -21.64 14.62 27.52
N LEU A 352 -21.19 14.87 28.76
CA LEU A 352 -20.58 13.82 29.59
C LEU A 352 -21.61 13.14 30.49
N THR A 353 -22.55 13.84 31.09
CA THR A 353 -23.40 13.22 32.12
C THR A 353 -24.54 12.38 31.54
N ASP A 354 -25.02 12.70 30.34
CA ASP A 354 -26.25 12.12 29.78
C ASP A 354 -25.99 11.10 28.67
N TRP A 355 -24.72 10.92 28.28
CA TRP A 355 -24.31 10.01 27.21
C TRP A 355 -23.83 8.68 27.81
N PRO A 356 -24.39 7.53 27.37
CA PRO A 356 -23.95 6.20 27.75
C PRO A 356 -22.43 6.04 27.56
N VAL A 357 -21.79 5.36 28.51
CA VAL A 357 -20.37 5.01 28.41
C VAL A 357 -20.28 3.62 27.81
N GLU A 358 -19.57 3.50 26.70
CA GLU A 358 -19.18 2.22 26.12
C GLU A 358 -18.08 1.58 26.98
N ASP A 359 -18.12 0.26 27.10
CA ASP A 359 -17.07 -0.48 27.81
C ASP A 359 -15.77 -0.48 26.99
N GLY A 360 -14.63 -0.55 27.66
CA GLY A 360 -13.31 -0.58 27.01
C GLY A 360 -12.74 0.79 26.65
N TYR A 361 -11.87 0.79 25.65
CA TYR A 361 -11.15 1.97 25.14
C TYR A 361 -11.31 2.06 23.63
N LEU A 362 -11.20 3.29 23.09
CA LEU A 362 -11.15 3.52 21.66
C LEU A 362 -9.84 2.93 21.08
N HIS A 363 -9.98 2.16 20.01
CA HIS A 363 -8.87 1.63 19.21
C HIS A 363 -8.64 2.51 17.98
N PHE A 364 -7.53 2.29 17.26
CA PHE A 364 -7.38 2.90 15.94
C PHE A 364 -8.51 2.44 15.04
N ARG A 365 -8.97 3.32 14.15
CA ARG A 365 -10.05 3.02 13.21
C ARG A 365 -9.60 1.90 12.26
N ASP A 366 -10.49 0.98 11.95
CA ASP A 366 -10.29 0.04 10.85
C ASP A 366 -9.97 0.82 9.54
N GLY A 367 -9.06 0.29 8.72
CA GLY A 367 -8.54 0.91 7.50
C GLY A 367 -7.34 1.82 7.74
N SER A 368 -6.93 2.02 9.01
CA SER A 368 -5.76 2.84 9.35
C SER A 368 -4.46 2.08 9.14
N ILE A 369 -3.42 2.82 8.76
CA ILE A 369 -2.06 2.30 8.58
C ILE A 369 -1.17 2.94 9.62
N LEU A 370 -0.38 2.12 10.32
CA LEU A 370 0.43 2.54 11.45
C LEU A 370 1.87 2.04 11.29
N LYS A 371 2.80 2.78 11.90
CA LYS A 371 4.17 2.31 12.13
C LYS A 371 4.68 2.86 13.46
N GLU A 372 5.47 2.08 14.19
CA GLU A 372 6.14 2.58 15.40
C GLU A 372 7.44 3.32 15.05
N GLU A 373 7.75 4.40 15.79
CA GLU A 373 8.85 5.33 15.49
C GLU A 373 10.19 4.64 15.20
N SER A 374 10.56 3.62 15.98
CA SER A 374 11.82 2.89 15.80
C SER A 374 11.73 1.61 14.96
N HIS A 375 10.54 1.22 14.51
CA HIS A 375 10.32 -0.05 13.82
C HIS A 375 10.15 0.14 12.30
N SER A 376 10.59 -0.85 11.53
CA SER A 376 10.35 -0.89 10.07
C SER A 376 8.95 -1.38 9.72
N ASP A 377 8.31 -2.15 10.61
CA ASP A 377 7.04 -2.81 10.34
C ASP A 377 5.90 -1.81 10.17
N VAL A 378 5.11 -2.06 9.13
CA VAL A 378 3.87 -1.33 8.86
C VAL A 378 2.71 -2.24 9.22
N TYR A 379 1.74 -1.69 9.95
CA TYR A 379 0.54 -2.40 10.40
C TYR A 379 -0.69 -1.81 9.74
N VAL A 380 -1.57 -2.69 9.27
CA VAL A 380 -2.90 -2.34 8.78
C VAL A 380 -3.92 -2.75 9.83
N ILE A 381 -4.80 -1.83 10.22
CA ILE A 381 -5.86 -2.11 11.19
C ILE A 381 -7.08 -2.66 10.48
N SER A 382 -7.50 -3.87 10.84
CA SER A 382 -8.72 -4.50 10.34
C SER A 382 -9.35 -5.35 11.44
N ASP A 383 -10.64 -5.18 11.69
CA ASP A 383 -11.37 -5.87 12.77
C ASP A 383 -10.70 -5.67 14.14
N GLN A 384 -10.15 -4.48 14.38
CA GLN A 384 -9.40 -4.13 15.60
C GLN A 384 -8.13 -4.97 15.83
N VAL A 385 -7.65 -5.68 14.81
CA VAL A 385 -6.37 -6.36 14.80
C VAL A 385 -5.36 -5.49 14.06
N ALA A 386 -4.19 -5.29 14.64
CA ALA A 386 -3.05 -4.74 13.91
C ALA A 386 -2.35 -5.85 13.13
N LEU A 387 -2.52 -5.86 11.81
CA LEU A 387 -1.98 -6.87 10.91
C LEU A 387 -0.64 -6.35 10.34
N PRO A 388 0.52 -6.90 10.73
CA PRO A 388 1.79 -6.53 10.11
C PRO A 388 1.79 -6.94 8.63
N VAL A 389 2.30 -6.04 7.79
CA VAL A 389 2.52 -6.28 6.36
C VAL A 389 3.89 -6.94 6.18
N ARG A 390 3.92 -8.10 5.52
CA ARG A 390 5.11 -8.94 5.40
C ARG A 390 6.24 -8.27 4.65
N ASP A 391 5.92 -7.62 3.55
CA ASP A 391 6.89 -7.05 2.62
C ASP A 391 6.27 -5.91 1.79
N TRP A 392 7.15 -5.18 1.14
CA TRP A 392 6.81 -4.02 0.33
C TRP A 392 5.89 -4.36 -0.85
N GLU A 393 6.09 -5.51 -1.51
CA GLU A 393 5.22 -5.92 -2.62
C GLU A 393 3.79 -6.17 -2.14
N THR A 394 3.61 -6.80 -0.98
CA THR A 394 2.30 -6.95 -0.35
C THR A 394 1.67 -5.59 -0.04
N TYR A 395 2.47 -4.62 0.40
CA TYR A 395 1.98 -3.25 0.66
C TYR A 395 1.51 -2.54 -0.61
N LEU A 396 2.26 -2.66 -1.72
CA LEU A 396 1.87 -2.13 -3.03
C LEU A 396 0.58 -2.77 -3.53
N LEU A 397 0.45 -4.10 -3.42
CA LEU A 397 -0.78 -4.82 -3.81
C LEU A 397 -2.02 -4.34 -3.05
N LEU A 398 -1.88 -3.85 -1.82
CA LEU A 398 -3.01 -3.28 -1.09
C LEU A 398 -3.47 -1.94 -1.68
N GLY A 399 -2.67 -1.28 -2.55
CA GLY A 399 -3.00 0.03 -3.12
C GLY A 399 -3.10 1.14 -2.07
N LEU A 400 -2.49 0.94 -0.90
CA LEU A 400 -2.59 1.84 0.25
C LEU A 400 -1.41 2.81 0.37
N TYR A 401 -0.47 2.81 -0.57
CA TYR A 401 0.78 3.56 -0.47
C TYR A 401 0.58 5.08 -0.50
N ASP A 402 -0.52 5.57 -1.09
CA ASP A 402 -0.89 6.99 -1.09
C ASP A 402 -1.58 7.43 0.22
N LEU A 403 -1.91 6.49 1.11
CA LEU A 403 -2.55 6.79 2.40
C LEU A 403 -1.52 7.17 3.46
N GLU A 404 -1.95 8.02 4.39
CA GLU A 404 -1.12 8.45 5.51
C GLU A 404 -0.79 7.27 6.45
N VAL A 405 0.50 7.02 6.64
CA VAL A 405 1.00 6.10 7.67
C VAL A 405 1.16 6.87 8.97
N LEU A 406 0.32 6.55 9.96
CA LEU A 406 0.40 7.18 11.28
C LEU A 406 1.61 6.64 12.04
N VAL A 407 2.57 7.53 12.31
CA VAL A 407 3.74 7.20 13.14
C VAL A 407 3.36 7.36 14.61
N VAL A 408 3.57 6.29 15.39
CA VAL A 408 3.20 6.25 16.81
C VAL A 408 4.41 5.91 17.70
N PRO A 409 4.45 6.35 18.96
CA PRO A 409 5.52 5.98 19.88
C PRO A 409 5.64 4.46 20.04
N ASP A 410 6.84 3.96 20.28
CA ASP A 410 7.09 2.52 20.44
C ASP A 410 6.22 1.86 21.52
N GLY A 411 5.73 0.67 21.21
CA GLY A 411 4.78 -0.08 22.02
C GLY A 411 3.33 0.45 21.98
N SER A 412 3.02 1.49 21.22
CA SER A 412 1.65 2.02 21.11
C SER A 412 0.71 1.04 20.43
N VAL A 413 1.18 0.27 19.45
CA VAL A 413 0.34 -0.69 18.72
C VAL A 413 -0.21 -1.75 19.70
N LEU A 414 0.67 -2.40 20.47
CA LEU A 414 0.31 -3.36 21.51
C LEU A 414 -0.47 -2.74 22.68
N ASN A 415 -0.23 -1.46 22.99
CA ASN A 415 -0.93 -0.79 24.08
C ASN A 415 -2.33 -0.32 23.70
N VAL A 416 -2.57 0.02 22.44
CA VAL A 416 -3.86 0.52 21.96
C VAL A 416 -4.74 -0.63 21.51
N GLN A 417 -4.23 -1.48 20.60
CA GLN A 417 -4.96 -2.61 20.05
C GLN A 417 -4.97 -3.81 20.99
N GLU A 418 -6.05 -4.58 20.97
CA GLU A 418 -6.15 -5.80 21.78
C GLU A 418 -5.43 -6.99 21.14
N GLN A 419 -5.31 -6.98 19.81
CA GLN A 419 -4.71 -8.05 19.02
C GLN A 419 -3.72 -7.47 18.01
N VAL A 420 -2.53 -8.07 17.96
CA VAL A 420 -1.45 -7.69 17.05
C VAL A 420 -0.90 -8.98 16.44
N GLY A 421 -0.80 -9.01 15.11
CA GLY A 421 -0.26 -10.14 14.37
C GLY A 421 1.27 -10.21 14.41
N SER A 422 1.83 -11.28 13.85
CA SER A 422 3.27 -11.45 13.71
C SER A 422 3.61 -12.28 12.49
N CYS A 423 4.32 -11.68 11.54
CA CYS A 423 4.81 -12.37 10.34
C CYS A 423 5.85 -13.46 10.67
N SER A 424 6.61 -13.33 11.76
CA SER A 424 7.53 -14.38 12.22
C SER A 424 6.80 -15.67 12.63
N SER A 425 5.60 -15.55 13.19
CA SER A 425 4.75 -16.69 13.58
C SER A 425 3.79 -17.16 12.47
N GLY A 426 3.62 -16.36 11.40
CA GLY A 426 2.62 -16.56 10.37
C GLY A 426 1.18 -16.25 10.80
N MET A 427 0.94 -15.89 12.06
CA MET A 427 -0.39 -15.54 12.56
C MET A 427 -0.73 -14.09 12.25
N TRP A 428 -1.87 -13.86 11.60
CA TRP A 428 -2.44 -12.53 11.33
C TRP A 428 -1.45 -11.59 10.61
N CYS A 429 -0.63 -12.15 9.72
CA CYS A 429 0.28 -11.41 8.85
C CYS A 429 -0.35 -11.22 7.48
N LEU A 430 -0.21 -10.03 6.90
CA LEU A 430 -0.59 -9.78 5.52
C LEU A 430 0.56 -10.17 4.61
N ASP A 431 0.33 -11.15 3.75
CA ASP A 431 1.21 -11.53 2.66
C ASP A 431 0.46 -11.58 1.33
N ARG A 432 1.19 -11.87 0.25
CA ARG A 432 0.61 -11.92 -1.10
C ARG A 432 -0.59 -12.87 -1.21
N GLU A 433 -0.55 -14.03 -0.56
CA GLU A 433 -1.64 -15.00 -0.63
C GLU A 433 -2.90 -14.47 0.07
N ALA A 434 -2.71 -13.85 1.24
CA ALA A 434 -3.78 -13.18 1.96
C ALA A 434 -4.44 -12.06 1.13
N VAL A 435 -3.65 -11.19 0.50
CA VAL A 435 -4.18 -10.03 -0.24
C VAL A 435 -4.71 -10.38 -1.63
N THR A 436 -4.38 -11.53 -2.21
CA THR A 436 -4.92 -11.96 -3.52
C THR A 436 -6.16 -12.85 -3.41
N THR A 437 -6.67 -13.07 -2.19
CA THR A 437 -7.85 -13.88 -1.94
C THR A 437 -9.13 -13.02 -1.93
N CYS A 438 -9.88 -13.08 -3.03
CA CYS A 438 -11.18 -12.43 -3.19
C CYS A 438 -12.13 -12.69 -2.00
N GLY A 439 -12.75 -11.63 -1.46
CA GLY A 439 -13.76 -11.74 -0.40
C GLY A 439 -13.22 -11.94 1.03
N GLY A 440 -11.89 -11.84 1.23
CA GLY A 440 -11.33 -11.54 2.54
C GLY A 440 -11.40 -12.60 3.60
N GLY A 441 -11.27 -13.86 3.20
CA GLY A 441 -11.03 -14.95 4.12
C GLY A 441 -9.60 -14.96 4.65
N LEU A 442 -9.10 -13.88 5.24
CA LEU A 442 -8.12 -14.06 6.30
C LEU A 442 -8.94 -14.68 7.43
N GLU A 443 -8.92 -16.02 7.54
CA GLU A 443 -9.36 -16.68 8.77
C GLU A 443 -8.38 -16.22 9.86
N LEU A 444 -8.64 -15.02 10.40
CA LEU A 444 -8.04 -14.50 11.60
C LEU A 444 -8.46 -15.47 12.70
N GLY A 445 -7.63 -16.51 12.91
CA GLY A 445 -7.96 -17.67 13.71
C GLY A 445 -8.67 -17.24 14.99
N THR A 446 -9.94 -17.60 15.13
CA THR A 446 -10.75 -17.16 16.27
C THR A 446 -10.18 -17.81 17.52
N GLY A 447 -9.39 -17.05 18.27
CA GLY A 447 -8.88 -17.42 19.59
C GLY A 447 -9.95 -17.46 20.68
N GLU A 448 -11.21 -17.78 20.35
CA GLU A 448 -12.29 -17.94 21.33
C GLU A 448 -12.95 -19.32 21.25
N GLU A 449 -12.85 -20.01 22.38
CA GLU A 449 -13.61 -21.20 22.72
C GLU A 449 -15.11 -20.99 22.48
N GLY A 450 -15.69 -21.78 21.57
CA GLY A 450 -17.14 -21.85 21.36
C GLY A 450 -17.89 -22.28 22.62
N GLY A 451 -18.47 -21.31 23.33
CA GLY A 451 -19.24 -21.48 24.55
C GLY A 451 -20.75 -21.19 24.41
N SER A 452 -21.53 -22.27 24.40
CA SER A 452 -22.91 -22.43 24.91
C SER A 452 -24.13 -22.20 23.99
N GLY A 453 -24.87 -23.29 23.79
CA GLY A 453 -26.19 -23.31 23.13
C GLY A 453 -26.74 -24.73 22.90
N ASP A 454 -26.87 -25.49 23.99
CA ASP A 454 -27.87 -26.56 24.22
C ASP A 454 -27.69 -27.92 23.51
N GLY A 455 -27.07 -28.83 24.26
CA GLY A 455 -26.62 -30.13 23.79
C GLY A 455 -27.65 -31.27 23.75
N GLU A 456 -27.21 -32.32 23.06
CA GLU A 456 -27.53 -33.69 23.41
C GLU A 456 -26.22 -34.47 23.61
N VAL A 457 -26.15 -35.13 24.76
CA VAL A 457 -24.95 -35.69 25.40
C VAL A 457 -24.56 -37.02 24.76
N ILE A 458 -23.31 -37.15 24.34
CA ILE A 458 -22.60 -38.43 24.31
C ILE A 458 -21.23 -38.24 24.97
N LYS A 459 -21.12 -38.66 26.24
CA LYS A 459 -19.85 -38.76 26.96
C LYS A 459 -19.15 -40.08 26.64
N GLU A 460 -17.93 -39.91 26.15
CA GLU A 460 -16.68 -40.66 26.41
C GLU A 460 -16.64 -42.19 26.23
N GLU A 461 -15.73 -42.64 25.36
CA GLU A 461 -14.57 -43.41 25.83
C GLU A 461 -13.28 -42.84 25.19
N THR A 462 -12.23 -42.72 26.01
CA THR A 462 -10.89 -42.19 25.73
C THR A 462 -10.08 -43.04 24.73
N PRO A 463 -9.02 -42.46 24.14
CA PRO A 463 -7.70 -43.04 24.39
C PRO A 463 -6.63 -42.00 24.79
N SER A 464 -5.71 -42.45 25.64
CA SER A 464 -4.48 -41.79 26.09
C SER A 464 -3.29 -42.19 25.17
N PRO A 465 -2.07 -41.67 25.43
CA PRO A 465 -1.36 -40.63 24.70
C PRO A 465 -0.51 -41.19 23.53
N PHE A 466 -0.25 -40.38 22.51
CA PHE A 466 0.84 -40.69 21.58
C PHE A 466 2.19 -40.44 22.28
N PRO A 467 3.19 -41.33 22.12
CA PRO A 467 4.52 -41.11 22.69
C PRO A 467 5.20 -39.95 21.99
N CYS A 468 5.67 -38.96 22.74
CA CYS A 468 6.55 -37.92 22.23
C CYS A 468 7.90 -38.54 21.79
N THR A 469 8.51 -37.98 20.75
CA THR A 469 9.79 -38.43 20.20
C THR A 469 10.84 -37.37 20.47
N ASP A 470 11.80 -37.71 21.32
CA ASP A 470 13.05 -37.00 21.55
C ASP A 470 13.98 -37.28 20.35
N THR A 471 14.05 -36.33 19.41
CA THR A 471 14.63 -36.53 18.07
C THR A 471 16.14 -36.26 18.03
N ASP A 472 16.65 -35.38 18.88
CA ASP A 472 18.07 -35.07 19.03
C ASP A 472 18.74 -35.74 20.25
N VAL A 473 17.95 -36.44 21.07
CA VAL A 473 18.36 -37.34 22.16
C VAL A 473 18.97 -36.59 23.35
N ASP A 474 18.45 -35.41 23.66
CA ASP A 474 18.87 -34.60 24.80
C ASP A 474 18.08 -34.89 26.10
N GLY A 475 16.97 -35.63 25.98
CA GLY A 475 16.11 -36.04 27.08
C GLY A 475 14.83 -35.22 27.24
N PHE A 476 14.58 -34.23 26.37
CA PHE A 476 13.34 -33.44 26.30
C PHE A 476 12.51 -33.81 25.05
N CYS A 477 11.22 -33.52 25.05
CA CYS A 477 10.36 -33.88 23.92
C CYS A 477 9.25 -32.86 23.64
N ASN A 478 9.06 -32.50 22.37
CA ASN A 478 8.02 -31.57 21.94
C ASN A 478 6.65 -32.29 21.80
N THR A 479 5.60 -31.78 22.46
CA THR A 479 4.24 -32.35 22.40
C THR A 479 3.19 -31.42 21.79
N GLY A 480 3.60 -30.34 21.12
CA GLY A 480 2.69 -29.49 20.31
C GLY A 480 1.59 -28.74 21.08
N THR A 481 1.43 -28.99 22.38
CA THR A 481 0.61 -28.21 23.31
C THR A 481 1.32 -28.20 24.65
N ASP A 482 2.40 -27.42 24.78
CA ASP A 482 3.24 -27.23 25.99
C ASP A 482 4.52 -28.12 26.06
N GLY A 483 5.18 -28.38 24.92
CA GLY A 483 6.44 -29.14 24.88
C GLY A 483 7.61 -28.39 25.54
N GLU A 484 8.26 -29.02 26.51
CA GLU A 484 9.49 -28.56 27.20
C GLU A 484 10.72 -28.61 26.27
N ASP A 485 10.60 -28.30 24.98
CA ASP A 485 11.70 -28.31 24.01
C ASP A 485 11.33 -27.41 22.82
N CYS A 486 12.04 -26.29 22.69
CA CYS A 486 11.82 -25.28 21.67
C CYS A 486 12.53 -25.60 20.35
N TRP A 487 13.41 -26.60 20.29
CA TRP A 487 14.02 -27.04 19.04
C TRP A 487 14.42 -28.53 19.03
N ASP A 488 13.46 -29.38 18.64
CA ASP A 488 13.53 -30.86 18.58
C ASP A 488 14.63 -31.49 17.69
N LYS A 489 15.46 -30.69 17.04
CA LYS A 489 16.55 -31.14 16.16
C LYS A 489 17.92 -30.66 16.64
N ASN A 490 17.98 -29.94 17.75
CA ASN A 490 19.19 -29.34 18.28
C ASN A 490 19.32 -29.57 19.80
N ALA A 491 20.08 -30.61 20.16
CA ALA A 491 20.32 -31.04 21.54
C ALA A 491 21.02 -29.99 22.47
N SER A 492 21.29 -28.79 21.96
CA SER A 492 21.82 -27.67 22.74
C SER A 492 20.74 -26.65 23.14
N VAL A 493 19.51 -26.83 22.67
CA VAL A 493 18.39 -25.91 22.85
C VAL A 493 17.28 -26.65 23.59
N TYR A 494 17.24 -26.49 24.91
CA TYR A 494 16.34 -27.20 25.82
C TYR A 494 16.14 -26.42 27.13
N PRO A 495 15.05 -26.67 27.88
CA PRO A 495 14.79 -25.96 29.13
C PRO A 495 15.92 -26.02 30.15
N GLY A 496 16.46 -24.85 30.48
CA GLY A 496 17.58 -24.70 31.40
C GLY A 496 18.96 -24.96 30.78
N ALA A 497 19.09 -24.93 29.45
CA ALA A 497 20.37 -24.78 28.77
C ALA A 497 21.07 -23.46 29.16
N GLU A 498 22.36 -23.35 28.87
CA GLU A 498 23.12 -22.11 29.11
C GLU A 498 22.95 -21.20 27.89
N GLU A 499 22.33 -20.04 28.12
CA GLU A 499 22.08 -19.01 27.11
C GLU A 499 23.36 -18.48 26.45
N ILE A 500 23.32 -18.35 25.13
CA ILE A 500 24.31 -17.65 24.31
C ILE A 500 23.70 -16.31 23.91
N CYS A 501 23.92 -15.30 24.75
CA CYS A 501 23.26 -14.00 24.59
C CYS A 501 23.38 -13.41 23.18
N GLY A 502 22.27 -12.89 22.66
CA GLY A 502 22.22 -12.05 21.45
C GLY A 502 22.49 -12.78 20.13
N ASN A 503 22.44 -14.12 20.12
CA ASN A 503 22.56 -14.90 18.89
C ASN A 503 21.19 -15.14 18.20
N GLY A 504 20.09 -14.66 18.80
CA GLY A 504 18.74 -14.80 18.27
C GLY A 504 18.09 -16.17 18.49
N ILE A 505 18.70 -17.03 19.32
CA ILE A 505 18.21 -18.37 19.66
C ILE A 505 17.96 -18.40 21.17
N ASP A 506 16.74 -18.71 21.58
CA ASP A 506 16.36 -18.93 22.98
C ASP A 506 16.78 -20.36 23.37
N GLU A 507 18.03 -20.54 23.81
CA GLU A 507 18.56 -21.87 24.14
C GLU A 507 17.84 -22.52 25.31
N ASP A 508 17.40 -21.75 26.31
CA ASP A 508 16.78 -22.25 27.53
C ASP A 508 15.24 -22.31 27.48
N CYS A 509 14.66 -22.00 26.32
CA CYS A 509 13.24 -22.01 26.03
C CYS A 509 12.41 -21.16 27.02
N SER A 510 12.99 -20.08 27.57
CA SER A 510 12.30 -19.18 28.50
C SER A 510 11.37 -18.18 27.82
N GLY A 511 11.38 -18.15 26.49
CA GLY A 511 10.59 -17.26 25.64
C GLY A 511 11.33 -16.00 25.22
N THR A 512 12.62 -15.86 25.56
CA THR A 512 13.46 -14.70 25.23
C THR A 512 14.94 -15.09 25.20
N ASP A 513 15.66 -14.78 24.11
CA ASP A 513 17.14 -14.80 24.09
C ASP A 513 17.66 -13.76 25.12
N ALA A 514 18.63 -14.17 25.93
CA ALA A 514 19.24 -13.29 26.90
C ALA A 514 19.91 -12.08 26.22
N LEU A 515 19.52 -10.86 26.60
CA LEU A 515 20.17 -9.64 26.08
C LEU A 515 21.62 -9.51 26.60
N CYS A 516 22.60 -9.44 25.70
CA CYS A 516 23.98 -9.12 26.08
C CYS A 516 24.08 -7.69 26.64
N ASN A 517 24.99 -7.50 27.59
CA ASN A 517 25.34 -6.16 28.08
C ASN A 517 26.06 -5.39 26.95
N SER A 518 25.54 -4.22 26.55
CA SER A 518 25.89 -3.46 25.32
C SER A 518 27.32 -2.91 25.21
N LEU A 519 28.27 -3.40 26.00
CA LEU A 519 29.66 -2.95 26.04
C LEU A 519 30.63 -3.89 25.30
N GLU A 520 30.13 -5.02 24.78
CA GLU A 520 30.94 -6.06 24.11
C GLU A 520 30.41 -6.44 22.71
N ILE A 521 29.45 -5.70 22.16
CA ILE A 521 29.00 -5.89 20.77
C ILE A 521 30.09 -5.35 19.84
N ASP A 522 30.46 -6.16 18.85
CA ASP A 522 31.47 -5.95 17.83
C ASP A 522 30.85 -6.45 16.52
N THR A 523 30.18 -5.55 15.81
CA THR A 523 29.23 -5.85 14.74
C THR A 523 29.92 -6.29 13.46
N ASP A 524 31.12 -5.79 13.17
CA ASP A 524 31.90 -6.19 12.01
C ASP A 524 33.00 -7.22 12.33
N GLY A 525 33.25 -7.49 13.61
CA GLY A 525 34.12 -8.57 14.09
C GLY A 525 35.60 -8.22 14.06
N ASP A 526 35.95 -6.93 14.07
CA ASP A 526 37.31 -6.42 13.92
C ASP A 526 38.12 -6.45 15.24
N GLY A 527 37.43 -6.72 16.36
CA GLY A 527 37.99 -6.78 17.71
C GLY A 527 37.84 -5.48 18.52
N VAL A 528 37.17 -4.48 17.98
CA VAL A 528 36.78 -3.23 18.63
C VAL A 528 35.26 -3.24 18.85
N SER A 529 34.83 -2.98 20.08
CA SER A 529 33.39 -2.92 20.37
C SER A 529 32.76 -1.71 19.66
N ASP A 530 31.56 -1.83 19.08
CA ASP A 530 30.81 -0.78 18.37
C ASP A 530 30.81 0.57 19.12
N ALA A 531 30.70 0.52 20.45
CA ALA A 531 30.70 1.71 21.31
C ALA A 531 32.03 2.49 21.33
N LYS A 532 33.09 1.93 20.76
CA LYS A 532 34.45 2.50 20.64
C LYS A 532 34.97 2.49 19.20
N ASP A 533 34.16 2.01 18.27
CA ASP A 533 34.54 1.80 16.90
C ASP A 533 34.20 3.06 16.08
N ASN A 534 35.18 3.62 15.38
CA ASN A 534 34.99 4.75 14.47
C ASN A 534 34.47 4.31 13.09
N CYS A 535 34.32 3.00 12.84
CA CYS A 535 33.60 2.40 11.73
C CYS A 535 32.85 1.11 12.13
N PRO A 536 31.76 1.16 12.94
CA PRO A 536 31.08 -0.01 13.55
C PRO A 536 30.54 -1.12 12.61
N PHE A 537 30.67 -0.95 11.30
CA PHE A 537 30.16 -1.87 10.27
C PHE A 537 31.23 -2.22 9.22
N HIS A 538 32.48 -1.78 9.40
CA HIS A 538 33.56 -1.92 8.45
C HIS A 538 34.88 -2.24 9.15
N ASP A 539 35.26 -3.53 9.14
CA ASP A 539 36.48 -4.08 9.75
C ASP A 539 37.70 -3.15 9.65
N ASN A 540 38.02 -2.45 10.74
CA ASN A 540 39.12 -1.50 10.85
C ASN A 540 39.81 -1.51 12.24
N PRO A 541 40.49 -2.63 12.59
CA PRO A 541 41.00 -2.85 13.95
C PRO A 541 42.00 -1.79 14.43
N GLU A 542 42.64 -1.10 13.48
CA GLU A 542 43.61 -0.04 13.74
C GLU A 542 42.98 1.32 14.06
N GLN A 543 41.69 1.51 13.74
CA GLN A 543 40.91 2.73 14.04
C GLN A 543 41.59 4.01 13.53
N ASP A 544 42.24 3.91 12.36
CA ASP A 544 42.89 5.03 11.71
C ASP A 544 41.84 6.07 11.29
N ASP A 545 42.07 7.33 11.65
CA ASP A 545 41.24 8.50 11.35
C ASP A 545 42.21 9.63 10.98
N THR A 546 42.46 9.79 9.68
CA THR A 546 43.56 10.60 9.15
C THR A 546 43.30 12.09 9.28
N ASP A 547 42.05 12.54 9.21
CA ASP A 547 41.67 13.96 9.30
C ASP A 547 41.03 14.36 10.66
N ALA A 548 40.83 13.37 11.54
CA ALA A 548 40.41 13.50 12.94
C ALA A 548 38.98 14.02 13.11
N ASP A 549 38.07 13.68 12.18
CA ASP A 549 36.67 14.06 12.24
C ASP A 549 35.79 13.10 13.07
N GLY A 550 36.35 11.93 13.44
CA GLY A 550 35.69 10.90 14.23
C GLY A 550 35.12 9.73 13.42
N LEU A 551 35.25 9.76 12.09
CA LEU A 551 35.00 8.62 11.19
C LEU A 551 36.35 7.97 10.83
N GLY A 552 36.39 6.64 10.82
CA GLY A 552 37.61 5.94 10.42
C GLY A 552 37.85 5.98 8.91
N ASP A 553 39.11 5.97 8.49
CA ASP A 553 39.55 5.95 7.09
C ASP A 553 38.91 4.81 6.27
N ALA A 554 38.44 3.75 6.94
CA ALA A 554 37.78 2.59 6.33
C ALA A 554 36.34 2.87 5.89
N CYS A 555 35.64 3.79 6.57
CA CYS A 555 34.26 4.17 6.31
C CYS A 555 34.09 5.65 5.92
N ASP A 556 35.18 6.42 5.90
CA ASP A 556 35.21 7.80 5.43
C ASP A 556 35.53 7.91 3.92
N ALA A 557 34.61 8.53 3.18
CA ALA A 557 34.73 8.77 1.75
C ALA A 557 35.54 10.04 1.40
N GLU A 558 35.84 10.89 2.38
CA GLU A 558 36.41 12.23 2.19
C GLU A 558 37.74 12.46 2.92
N ILE A 559 38.74 11.58 2.72
CA ILE A 559 40.08 11.71 3.31
C ILE A 559 40.81 13.00 2.83
N PHE A 560 40.55 14.16 3.43
CA PHE A 560 41.16 15.44 3.06
C PHE A 560 42.47 15.68 3.80
N THR A 561 43.60 15.41 3.14
CA THR A 561 44.93 15.73 3.70
C THR A 561 45.11 17.25 3.96
N PRO A 562 45.62 17.68 5.13
CA PRO A 562 45.80 19.10 5.42
C PRO A 562 46.98 19.70 4.65
N VAL A 563 46.73 20.77 3.88
CA VAL A 563 47.77 21.58 3.22
C VAL A 563 48.44 22.50 4.26
N PRO A 564 49.79 22.60 4.32
CA PRO A 564 50.48 23.31 5.39
C PRO A 564 50.40 24.83 5.26
N THR A 565 50.25 25.45 6.42
CA THR A 565 50.31 26.88 6.74
C THR A 565 51.43 27.64 6.03
N PHE A 566 51.07 28.68 5.27
CA PHE A 566 51.97 29.80 4.97
C PHE A 566 51.37 31.11 5.49
N VAL A 567 52.11 31.72 6.41
CA VAL A 567 51.89 33.07 6.93
C VAL A 567 52.53 34.07 5.98
N SER A 568 51.78 35.08 5.55
CA SER A 568 52.30 36.45 5.35
C SER A 568 51.15 37.46 5.29
N GLU A 569 51.13 38.35 6.28
CA GLU A 569 50.85 39.80 6.24
C GLU A 569 50.41 40.33 4.85
N ASP A 570 49.32 41.08 4.66
CA ASP A 570 48.93 42.33 5.33
C ASP A 570 47.55 42.81 4.79
N GLU A 571 46.78 43.50 5.65
CA GLU A 571 45.74 44.51 5.36
C GLU A 571 44.53 44.27 4.39
N THR A 572 43.34 44.21 5.03
CA THR A 572 42.13 45.06 4.84
C THR A 572 40.81 44.34 4.55
N GLU A 573 39.89 44.54 5.49
CA GLU A 573 38.42 44.54 5.44
C GLU A 573 37.73 43.83 4.26
N ASN A 574 37.11 42.68 4.57
CA ASN A 574 35.69 42.46 4.28
C ASN A 574 35.19 41.30 5.15
N GLU A 575 34.16 41.58 5.96
CA GLU A 575 33.30 40.55 6.54
C GLU A 575 32.66 39.80 5.37
N HIS A 576 33.05 38.54 5.17
CA HIS A 576 32.24 37.57 4.45
C HIS A 576 31.63 36.69 5.53
N GLU A 577 30.36 36.98 5.82
CA GLU A 577 29.47 36.04 6.46
C GLU A 577 29.46 34.75 5.63
N GLU A 578 29.66 33.63 6.32
CA GLU A 578 29.24 32.30 5.85
C GLU A 578 27.79 32.40 5.35
N PRO A 579 27.39 31.77 4.23
CA PRO A 579 26.00 31.82 3.80
C PRO A 579 25.15 31.06 4.83
N ASN A 580 24.44 31.85 5.63
CA ASN A 580 23.30 31.39 6.40
C ASN A 580 22.36 30.71 5.40
N THR A 581 22.17 29.39 5.46
CA THR A 581 21.00 28.74 4.87
C THR A 581 19.82 29.14 5.73
N ASP A 582 19.39 30.38 5.57
CA ASP A 582 18.27 30.95 6.30
C ASP A 582 17.03 30.21 5.82
N SER A 583 16.38 29.52 6.75
CA SER A 583 15.02 29.01 6.54
C SER A 583 14.12 30.21 6.23
N SER A 584 13.65 30.32 4.99
CA SER A 584 12.74 31.41 4.63
C SER A 584 11.29 31.08 4.99
N VAL A 585 10.44 32.11 5.00
CA VAL A 585 8.99 31.96 5.14
C VAL A 585 8.32 32.30 3.81
N LEU A 586 7.63 31.32 3.22
CA LEU A 586 6.75 31.53 2.07
C LEU A 586 5.37 31.95 2.58
N HIS A 587 4.96 33.16 2.21
CA HIS A 587 3.61 33.66 2.43
C HIS A 587 2.79 33.48 1.14
N VAL A 588 1.62 32.87 1.26
CA VAL A 588 0.65 32.74 0.17
C VAL A 588 -0.64 33.44 0.59
N SER A 589 -1.05 34.43 -0.19
CA SER A 589 -2.26 35.20 0.02
C SER A 589 -3.19 35.05 -1.18
N TRP A 590 -4.47 34.78 -0.93
CA TRP A 590 -5.49 34.71 -1.98
C TRP A 590 -6.71 35.54 -1.64
N THR A 591 -7.08 36.45 -2.56
CA THR A 591 -8.34 37.20 -2.45
C THR A 591 -9.45 36.52 -3.23
N ALA A 592 -10.49 36.07 -2.53
CA ALA A 592 -11.67 35.48 -3.16
C ALA A 592 -12.45 36.55 -3.96
N PRO A 593 -12.98 36.23 -5.16
CA PRO A 593 -13.62 37.21 -6.03
C PRO A 593 -15.07 37.56 -5.66
N PHE A 594 -15.64 36.91 -4.65
CA PHE A 594 -17.07 36.99 -4.34
C PHE A 594 -17.38 38.04 -3.28
N SER A 595 -18.49 38.77 -3.45
CA SER A 595 -19.00 39.76 -2.49
C SER A 595 -20.02 39.18 -1.49
N GLU A 596 -20.23 37.87 -1.50
CA GLU A 596 -21.21 37.15 -0.68
C GLU A 596 -20.53 36.34 0.44
N ILE A 597 -21.30 35.93 1.45
CA ILE A 597 -20.80 35.19 2.61
C ILE A 597 -20.58 33.73 2.18
N MET A 598 -19.33 33.27 2.22
CA MET A 598 -18.96 31.88 1.92
C MET A 598 -19.12 31.00 3.16
N ASN A 599 -19.55 29.75 2.96
CA ASN A 599 -19.75 28.79 4.05
C ASN A 599 -18.50 27.97 4.36
N LEU A 600 -17.61 27.79 3.40
CA LEU A 600 -16.35 27.07 3.60
C LEU A 600 -15.38 27.48 2.49
N ILE A 601 -14.12 27.70 2.85
CA ILE A 601 -13.03 27.79 1.89
C ILE A 601 -11.91 26.88 2.35
N THR A 602 -11.49 25.94 1.50
CA THR A 602 -10.45 24.97 1.80
C THR A 602 -9.25 25.23 0.90
N ILE A 603 -8.06 25.34 1.48
CA ILE A 603 -6.79 25.31 0.73
C ILE A 603 -6.25 23.89 0.84
N SER A 604 -5.91 23.30 -0.30
CA SER A 604 -5.15 22.04 -0.34
C SER A 604 -3.92 22.22 -1.20
N GLY A 605 -2.84 21.49 -0.89
CA GLY A 605 -1.62 21.63 -1.67
C GLY A 605 -0.67 20.45 -1.59
N GLU A 606 0.25 20.48 -2.55
CA GLU A 606 1.39 19.61 -2.76
C GLU A 606 2.64 20.50 -2.68
N TYR A 607 3.73 19.98 -2.12
CA TYR A 607 5.02 20.65 -2.22
C TYR A 607 6.13 19.64 -2.44
N ARG A 608 7.05 20.06 -3.31
CA ARG A 608 8.21 19.31 -3.73
C ARG A 608 9.45 20.10 -3.32
N PHE A 609 10.26 19.49 -2.47
CA PHE A 609 11.53 20.08 -2.07
C PHE A 609 12.52 20.04 -3.25
N ALA A 610 13.50 20.95 -3.23
CA ALA A 610 14.56 21.04 -4.23
C ALA A 610 15.38 19.75 -4.39
N ASN A 611 15.40 18.89 -3.36
CA ASN A 611 16.05 17.58 -3.37
C ASN A 611 15.19 16.48 -4.05
N GLY A 612 14.02 16.83 -4.58
CA GLY A 612 13.10 15.91 -5.24
C GLY A 612 12.14 15.16 -4.31
N SER A 613 12.29 15.28 -2.98
CA SER A 613 11.36 14.68 -2.02
C SER A 613 10.04 15.45 -1.94
N TYR A 614 8.96 14.74 -1.67
CA TYR A 614 7.65 15.31 -1.34
C TYR A 614 7.49 15.31 0.17
N GLY A 615 6.83 16.33 0.72
CA GLY A 615 6.42 16.29 2.12
C GLY A 615 4.93 16.07 2.35
N PHE A 616 4.09 16.24 1.31
CA PHE A 616 2.67 15.85 1.27
C PHE A 616 2.15 15.95 -0.16
N THR A 617 1.31 14.99 -0.57
CA THR A 617 0.78 14.90 -1.92
C THR A 617 -0.51 15.70 -2.07
N TRP A 618 -1.49 15.57 -1.17
CA TRP A 618 -2.70 16.43 -1.15
C TRP A 618 -3.34 16.47 0.23
N ARG A 619 -3.10 17.54 1.00
CA ARG A 619 -3.67 17.73 2.36
C ARG A 619 -4.45 19.03 2.46
N GLU A 620 -5.52 19.05 3.27
CA GLU A 620 -6.16 20.29 3.74
C GLU A 620 -5.17 21.10 4.61
N LEU A 621 -4.77 22.26 4.11
CA LEU A 621 -3.84 23.17 4.75
C LEU A 621 -4.55 24.20 5.63
N LEU A 622 -5.72 24.66 5.20
CA LEU A 622 -6.49 25.66 5.91
C LEU A 622 -7.96 25.62 5.50
N SER A 623 -8.85 25.74 6.49
CA SER A 623 -10.28 25.96 6.27
C SER A 623 -10.79 27.17 7.04
N THR A 624 -11.48 28.08 6.34
CA THR A 624 -11.99 29.33 6.94
C THR A 624 -13.44 29.62 6.57
N LEU A 625 -14.14 30.31 7.47
CA LEU A 625 -15.54 30.70 7.34
C LEU A 625 -15.64 32.21 7.12
N SER A 626 -16.34 32.64 6.07
CA SER A 626 -16.70 34.04 5.86
C SER A 626 -15.53 35.04 5.70
N GLU A 627 -14.32 34.58 5.37
CA GLU A 627 -13.17 35.45 5.10
C GLU A 627 -12.93 35.65 3.60
N PRO A 628 -12.79 36.90 3.12
CA PRO A 628 -12.55 37.20 1.71
C PRO A 628 -11.06 37.12 1.31
N LEU A 629 -10.18 37.05 2.30
CA LEU A 629 -8.74 36.93 2.16
C LEU A 629 -8.31 35.68 2.92
N ILE A 630 -7.45 34.89 2.32
CA ILE A 630 -6.85 33.72 2.95
C ILE A 630 -5.35 33.88 2.91
N ASP A 631 -4.72 33.79 4.09
CA ASP A 631 -3.29 33.89 4.26
C ASP A 631 -2.76 32.58 4.86
N TYR A 632 -1.71 32.03 4.25
CA TYR A 632 -1.05 30.81 4.70
C TYR A 632 0.47 31.00 4.69
N GLU A 633 1.15 30.48 5.72
CA GLU A 633 2.59 30.64 5.92
C GLU A 633 3.26 29.27 5.96
N ILE A 634 4.34 29.11 5.20
CA ILE A 634 5.18 27.91 5.20
C ILE A 634 6.58 28.32 5.63
N THR A 635 7.06 27.75 6.73
CA THR A 635 8.40 27.97 7.25
C THR A 635 9.36 26.89 6.78
N GLY A 636 10.64 27.22 6.59
CA GLY A 636 11.66 26.22 6.28
C GLY A 636 11.83 25.96 4.78
N VAL A 637 11.41 26.89 3.94
CA VAL A 637 11.51 26.75 2.48
C VAL A 637 12.92 27.10 2.01
N SER A 638 13.37 26.44 0.93
CA SER A 638 14.69 26.56 0.33
C SER A 638 14.61 26.91 -1.16
N LEU A 639 15.71 27.43 -1.71
CA LEU A 639 15.85 27.68 -3.15
C LEU A 639 15.66 26.38 -3.94
N GLY A 640 14.80 26.42 -4.97
CA GLY A 640 14.44 25.27 -5.80
C GLY A 640 13.20 24.50 -5.33
N ASP A 641 12.63 24.84 -4.17
CA ASP A 641 11.36 24.25 -3.73
C ASP A 641 10.21 24.72 -4.64
N GLN A 642 9.29 23.79 -4.93
CA GLN A 642 8.10 24.01 -5.75
C GLN A 642 6.85 23.73 -4.93
N PHE A 643 5.87 24.64 -5.00
CA PHE A 643 4.62 24.56 -4.26
C PHE A 643 3.44 24.64 -5.23
N ARG A 644 2.49 23.73 -5.04
CA ARG A 644 1.22 23.69 -5.78
C ARG A 644 0.07 23.78 -4.79
N PHE A 645 -0.86 24.69 -5.04
CA PHE A 645 -2.07 24.83 -4.23
C PHE A 645 -3.32 24.82 -5.10
N SER A 646 -4.41 24.33 -4.53
CA SER A 646 -5.77 24.57 -5.02
C SER A 646 -6.61 25.17 -3.91
N ILE A 647 -7.67 25.86 -4.31
CA ILE A 647 -8.60 26.49 -3.40
C ILE A 647 -10.01 26.07 -3.78
N GLU A 648 -10.71 25.49 -2.82
CA GLU A 648 -12.08 25.03 -2.97
C GLU A 648 -13.05 25.94 -2.20
N PHE A 649 -14.18 26.27 -2.81
CA PHE A 649 -15.19 27.16 -2.26
C PHE A 649 -16.57 26.51 -2.19
N VAL A 650 -17.29 26.71 -1.08
CA VAL A 650 -18.67 26.22 -0.89
C VAL A 650 -19.63 27.36 -0.50
N ASN A 651 -20.79 27.44 -1.17
CA ASN A 651 -21.84 28.45 -0.89
C ASN A 651 -23.17 27.82 -0.42
N GLU A 652 -24.06 28.65 0.15
CA GLU A 652 -25.31 28.17 0.77
C GLU A 652 -26.44 27.77 -0.22
N TYR A 653 -26.32 28.08 -1.51
CA TYR A 653 -27.40 27.91 -2.49
C TYR A 653 -27.12 26.86 -3.58
N ALA A 654 -25.91 26.33 -3.64
CA ALA A 654 -25.54 25.21 -4.51
C ALA A 654 -24.52 24.32 -3.80
N GLN A 655 -24.85 23.02 -3.66
CA GLN A 655 -23.92 21.93 -3.35
C GLN A 655 -22.89 21.76 -4.50
N THR A 656 -22.18 22.82 -4.82
CA THR A 656 -21.10 22.82 -5.79
C THR A 656 -19.87 23.28 -5.05
N SER A 657 -18.97 22.33 -4.85
CA SER A 657 -17.60 22.60 -4.48
C SER A 657 -16.84 22.94 -5.76
N TRP A 658 -15.95 23.93 -5.70
CA TRP A 658 -15.22 24.42 -6.87
C TRP A 658 -13.74 24.56 -6.53
N SER A 659 -12.92 23.62 -6.98
CA SER A 659 -11.51 23.84 -7.28
C SER A 659 -11.45 24.52 -8.66
N CYS A 660 -11.44 25.87 -8.67
CA CYS A 660 -11.48 26.81 -9.82
C CYS A 660 -11.48 26.16 -11.24
N ILE A 661 -12.47 26.21 -12.17
CA ILE A 661 -13.50 27.20 -12.58
C ILE A 661 -14.83 26.54 -13.01
N GLY A 662 -15.94 27.25 -12.74
CA GLY A 662 -17.21 27.23 -13.49
C GLY A 662 -18.41 27.68 -12.62
N PRO A 663 -19.65 27.83 -13.13
CA PRO A 663 -20.11 27.65 -14.51
C PRO A 663 -20.28 29.03 -15.15
N TYR A 664 -19.19 29.63 -15.63
CA TYR A 664 -19.22 30.81 -16.50
C TYR A 664 -18.14 30.66 -17.59
N PRO A 665 -18.26 31.39 -18.73
CA PRO A 665 -17.48 31.10 -19.93
C PRO A 665 -15.96 31.12 -19.65
N PRO A 666 -15.18 30.22 -20.30
CA PRO A 666 -13.74 30.10 -20.09
C PRO A 666 -12.99 31.41 -20.29
N GLY A 667 -12.02 31.71 -19.40
CA GLY A 667 -10.97 32.70 -19.67
C GLY A 667 -11.05 34.07 -18.98
N SER A 668 -11.72 34.20 -17.83
CA SER A 668 -11.60 35.42 -17.02
C SER A 668 -11.19 35.12 -15.58
N LEU A 669 -10.00 35.63 -15.20
CA LEU A 669 -9.46 35.68 -13.83
C LEU A 669 -10.52 36.20 -12.85
N GLN A 670 -10.76 35.45 -11.77
CA GLN A 670 -11.56 35.90 -10.65
C GLN A 670 -10.85 35.49 -9.35
N GLY A 671 -9.98 36.38 -8.88
CA GLY A 671 -9.10 36.20 -7.72
C GLY A 671 -7.71 36.74 -8.03
N THR A 672 -6.99 37.22 -7.00
CA THR A 672 -5.60 37.67 -7.16
C THR A 672 -4.75 36.87 -6.17
N PRO A 673 -3.99 35.87 -6.64
CA PRO A 673 -2.98 35.23 -5.82
C PRO A 673 -1.78 36.15 -5.69
N GLU A 674 -1.22 36.19 -4.50
CA GLU A 674 0.09 36.78 -4.24
C GLU A 674 0.89 35.75 -3.45
N ALA A 675 2.16 35.61 -3.80
CA ALA A 675 3.10 34.81 -3.04
C ALA A 675 4.39 35.61 -2.86
N ASP A 676 4.97 35.55 -1.67
CA ASP A 676 6.26 36.16 -1.38
C ASP A 676 7.08 35.29 -0.44
N VAL A 677 8.40 35.39 -0.59
CA VAL A 677 9.35 34.76 0.34
C VAL A 677 10.07 35.87 1.06
N ASP A 678 9.93 35.92 2.39
CA ASP A 678 10.49 36.98 3.22
C ASP A 678 10.15 38.40 2.71
N ASN A 679 8.93 38.62 2.20
CA ASN A 679 8.45 39.86 1.57
C ASN A 679 9.06 40.20 0.20
N LEU A 680 9.73 39.23 -0.46
CA LEU A 680 10.14 39.33 -1.85
C LEU A 680 9.08 38.66 -2.75
N PRO A 681 8.43 39.40 -3.66
CA PRO A 681 7.34 38.86 -4.46
C PRO A 681 7.84 37.77 -5.42
N LEU A 682 7.15 36.64 -5.43
CA LEU A 682 7.38 35.55 -6.36
C LEU A 682 6.47 35.65 -7.59
N MET A 683 6.91 35.02 -8.67
CA MET A 683 6.07 34.81 -9.84
C MET A 683 5.05 33.73 -9.54
N VAL A 684 3.81 34.03 -9.84
CA VAL A 684 2.67 33.14 -9.65
C VAL A 684 2.11 32.78 -11.01
N GLU A 685 2.04 31.48 -11.31
CA GLU A 685 1.38 30.97 -12.51
C GLU A 685 0.12 30.17 -12.13
N MET A 686 -0.99 30.47 -12.80
CA MET A 686 -2.19 29.63 -12.77
C MET A 686 -2.28 28.86 -14.08
N THR A 687 -2.29 27.54 -14.01
CA THR A 687 -2.44 26.68 -15.18
C THR A 687 -3.67 25.80 -15.04
N ASP A 688 -4.40 25.60 -16.15
CA ASP A 688 -5.37 24.50 -16.25
C ASP A 688 -4.56 23.20 -16.24
N ASP A 689 -4.91 22.29 -15.32
CA ASP A 689 -4.31 20.97 -15.24
C ASP A 689 -4.68 20.18 -16.51
N PRO A 690 -3.72 19.62 -17.27
CA PRO A 690 -4.04 18.75 -18.40
C PRO A 690 -4.55 17.35 -17.98
N ILE A 691 -4.51 17.01 -16.70
CA ILE A 691 -4.77 15.67 -16.12
C ILE A 691 -5.96 15.69 -15.13
N SER A 692 -6.38 16.86 -14.64
CA SER A 692 -7.62 17.02 -13.88
C SER A 692 -8.39 18.26 -14.36
N ASP A 693 -9.71 18.28 -14.23
CA ASP A 693 -10.57 19.38 -14.70
C ASP A 693 -10.41 20.71 -13.90
N GLY A 694 -9.27 20.96 -13.23
CA GLY A 694 -9.07 22.10 -12.31
C GLY A 694 -7.82 22.95 -12.56
N CYS A 695 -7.83 24.20 -12.09
CA CYS A 695 -6.65 25.08 -12.11
C CYS A 695 -5.80 24.96 -10.83
N GLY A 696 -4.47 25.00 -10.93
CA GLY A 696 -3.54 25.05 -9.80
C GLY A 696 -2.74 26.35 -9.71
N LEU A 697 -2.47 26.83 -8.49
CA LEU A 697 -1.52 27.90 -8.19
C LEU A 697 -0.12 27.29 -8.04
N ILE A 698 0.81 27.61 -8.95
CA ILE A 698 2.19 27.10 -8.89
C ILE A 698 3.14 28.24 -8.53
N VAL A 699 3.99 27.97 -7.53
CA VAL A 699 5.02 28.89 -7.03
C VAL A 699 6.35 28.14 -6.97
N GLU A 700 7.39 28.70 -7.59
CA GLU A 700 8.76 28.20 -7.53
C GLU A 700 9.64 29.25 -6.84
N ILE A 701 10.45 28.79 -5.88
CA ILE A 701 11.40 29.64 -5.18
C ILE A 701 12.71 29.68 -5.99
N LEU A 702 12.96 30.80 -6.67
CA LEU A 702 14.09 31.01 -7.59
C LEU A 702 15.27 31.78 -7.01
#